data_AF-A0A8S2SHR8-F1
#
_entry.id   AF-A0A8S2SHR8-F1
#
_cell.length_a   1.000
_cell.length_b   1.000
_cell.length_c   1.000
_cell.angle_alpha   90.00
_cell.angle_beta   90.00
_cell.angle_gamma   90.00
#
_symmetry.space_group_name_H-M   'P 1'
#
loop_
_entity.id
_entity.type
_entity.pdbx_description
1 polymer ?
#
loop_
_entity_poly.entity_id
_entity_poly.type
_entity_poly.pdbx_seq_one_letter_code
_entity_poly.pdbx_strand_id
1 'polypeptide(L)'
;KMLADLGIENKSENYSTELSGGMKRKLSIAIAFIGNSTIVILDEPTAGVDPFARRAIWDLILKYKPGRTIVLSTHHLDEADLLCDRLAIISSGELQCVGTTMHLKHKYGEGYNLIVELTSVSDELEIQQQHTNSTNNTIDPNSIQMNIINSNTNSSTRFERLTAFLKSSMPDLRIKEQHGDQITYVILDDVEHTKIFPKILSDLDENKTNYHIKSYGLSNSSLEQVFLRVANEKKCTEDYEISSCWKRMAIRIKGWFGKNKLIEPKTNETINEQENNDDDDDDQALFHTRLSEEWSSYADERYTGISYIAVQVSGLLIKRFHRTKRNIKALIAEILLPIIFVLLAMLVTKLAPDTSEPPPLTLHPWYWGNPSYMFQGIPTNNITLLSKSIQQTFTQAPSLGTRCMKSSMFDEKRYPCDLGDAKYNNVSISQEIMNALNAVNYTYTRISPSCDCDQKLQTCPIGAGGPTPSYDKTETKDTLYRLYDYNISDWVVKTEFNEEYLMKRFGGFDFLAQNNFNSIDLLNQTLIDGIVNAINTINSANQSITNVDAAKVAAFFRIHPPQVSVWYNNKGWPSSVAFLNVFNNAFLRGLLLQKSSSTPIDEYGITAISHPLPQAAIQIDSEIQTNIALELFTAICVIFALAFIPASFLVFLIDENVTTSKHLQFVSGVKGITYWAANFVWDLANYCVSIGFCIIIFLAFGIEAYVHQTNLLCLFLLLFLYGFATIPLMYPINYLFRTPSTGFVVISSINIFIGLMTTISTVTLESFQDEPDLQQINDILTKVFLIFPHYSLGRGLFDLSKTNAINVVSVKYVADYQPLSPFQFNIVGRNLVALFVEGIVFFIFAILVQYRFFIPDRGCVRTPNDLISSNEDEDVAVERERIYSDPSNTSGDVLRMIDLVK
;
A
#
# COMPACT_ATOMS: atom_id res chain seq x y z
N LYS A 1 -19.69 35.57 38.82
CA LYS A 1 -21.13 35.30 39.06
C LYS A 1 -21.59 34.03 38.36
N MET A 2 -21.56 33.94 37.02
CA MET A 2 -22.03 32.72 36.35
C MET A 2 -21.15 31.49 36.62
N LEU A 3 -19.83 31.67 36.76
CA LEU A 3 -18.92 30.61 37.21
C LEU A 3 -19.23 30.11 38.64
N ALA A 4 -19.68 31.01 39.52
CA ALA A 4 -20.19 30.69 40.86
C ALA A 4 -21.42 29.79 40.79
N ASP A 5 -22.37 30.19 39.95
CA ASP A 5 -23.65 29.50 39.77
C ASP A 5 -23.46 28.10 39.14
N LEU A 6 -22.33 27.84 38.47
CA LEU A 6 -21.97 26.55 37.87
C LEU A 6 -21.18 25.63 38.80
N GLY A 7 -20.67 26.15 39.93
CA GLY A 7 -19.79 25.40 40.83
C GLY A 7 -18.41 25.08 40.23
N ILE A 8 -17.90 25.92 39.29
CA ILE A 8 -16.60 25.72 38.62
C ILE A 8 -15.60 26.85 38.87
N GLU A 9 -15.79 27.66 39.92
CA GLU A 9 -14.89 28.78 40.25
C GLU A 9 -13.46 28.31 40.48
N ASN A 10 -13.27 27.15 41.13
CA ASN A 10 -11.97 26.56 41.41
C ASN A 10 -11.19 26.15 40.15
N LYS A 11 -11.81 26.19 38.97
CA LYS A 11 -11.21 25.83 37.67
C LYS A 11 -11.32 26.98 36.65
N SER A 12 -11.41 28.23 37.11
CA SER A 12 -11.54 29.41 36.22
C SER A 12 -10.34 29.63 35.31
N GLU A 13 -9.15 29.26 35.76
CA GLU A 13 -7.87 29.44 35.03
C GLU A 13 -7.50 28.22 34.17
N ASN A 14 -8.30 27.14 34.20
CA ASN A 14 -8.04 25.93 33.42
C ASN A 14 -8.60 26.04 32.00
N TYR A 15 -7.89 25.46 31.03
CA TYR A 15 -8.39 25.38 29.67
C TYR A 15 -9.59 24.44 29.56
N SER A 16 -10.52 24.74 28.65
CA SER A 16 -11.73 23.93 28.45
C SER A 16 -11.43 22.46 28.13
N THR A 17 -10.28 22.14 27.55
CA THR A 17 -9.83 20.76 27.27
C THR A 17 -9.62 19.93 28.54
N GLU A 18 -9.25 20.57 29.65
CA GLU A 18 -8.94 19.95 30.94
C GLU A 18 -10.18 19.70 31.82
N LEU A 19 -11.32 20.28 31.47
CA LEU A 19 -12.59 20.08 32.17
C LEU A 19 -13.16 18.67 31.93
N SER A 20 -13.84 18.10 32.93
CA SER A 20 -14.57 16.84 32.81
C SER A 20 -15.73 16.98 31.80
N GLY A 21 -16.25 15.86 31.29
CA GLY A 21 -17.38 15.87 30.34
C GLY A 21 -18.59 16.65 30.88
N GLY A 22 -18.98 16.39 32.13
CA GLY A 22 -20.06 17.12 32.80
C GLY A 22 -19.76 18.61 32.99
N MET A 23 -18.51 18.96 33.36
CA MET A 23 -18.10 20.37 33.49
C MET A 23 -18.10 21.11 32.15
N LYS A 24 -17.66 20.47 31.06
CA LYS A 24 -17.75 21.01 29.69
C LYS A 24 -19.21 21.28 29.31
N ARG A 25 -20.12 20.38 29.68
CA ARG A 25 -21.56 20.54 29.42
C ARG A 25 -22.15 21.71 30.20
N LYS A 26 -21.85 21.82 31.49
CA LYS A 26 -22.21 22.97 32.34
C LYS A 26 -21.70 24.29 31.73
N LEU A 27 -20.43 24.33 31.32
CA LEU A 27 -19.84 25.49 30.65
C LEU A 27 -20.55 25.83 29.33
N SER A 28 -20.91 24.83 28.52
CA SER A 28 -21.65 25.02 27.27
C SER A 28 -23.01 25.68 27.52
N ILE A 29 -23.74 25.24 28.54
CA ILE A 29 -25.03 25.83 28.94
C ILE A 29 -24.82 27.26 29.45
N ALA A 30 -23.74 27.50 30.19
CA ALA A 30 -23.41 28.84 30.64
C ALA A 30 -23.16 29.83 29.49
N ILE A 31 -22.42 29.39 28.47
CA ILE A 31 -22.17 30.18 27.26
C ILE A 31 -23.49 30.52 26.56
N ALA A 32 -24.48 29.62 26.56
CA ALA A 32 -25.79 29.89 25.97
C ALA A 32 -26.58 30.99 26.70
N PHE A 33 -26.42 31.10 28.03
CA PHE A 33 -27.18 32.05 28.86
C PHE A 33 -26.44 33.38 29.14
N ILE A 34 -25.12 33.47 28.90
CA ILE A 34 -24.30 34.65 29.22
C ILE A 34 -24.67 35.88 28.37
N GLY A 35 -25.11 35.65 27.13
CA GLY A 35 -25.47 36.71 26.17
C GLY A 35 -26.81 37.40 26.43
N ASN A 36 -27.47 37.09 27.55
CA ASN A 36 -28.82 37.55 27.87
C ASN A 36 -29.85 37.30 26.74
N SER A 37 -29.72 36.16 26.07
CA SER A 37 -30.58 35.75 24.96
C SER A 37 -32.04 35.66 25.38
N THR A 38 -32.95 36.21 24.58
CA THR A 38 -34.42 36.11 24.78
C THR A 38 -34.94 34.71 24.46
N ILE A 39 -34.29 34.02 23.51
CA ILE A 39 -34.59 32.65 23.11
C ILE A 39 -33.31 31.82 23.22
N VAL A 40 -33.38 30.69 23.89
CA VAL A 40 -32.26 29.74 24.06
C VAL A 40 -32.71 28.36 23.60
N ILE A 41 -31.94 27.73 22.72
CA ILE A 41 -32.21 26.37 22.24
C ILE A 41 -31.15 25.45 22.84
N LEU A 42 -31.59 24.42 23.57
CA LEU A 42 -30.73 23.44 24.21
C LEU A 42 -31.03 22.07 23.61
N ASP A 43 -30.05 21.49 22.92
CA ASP A 43 -30.17 20.16 22.35
C ASP A 43 -29.47 19.12 23.24
N GLU A 44 -30.26 18.25 23.88
CA GLU A 44 -29.83 17.15 24.74
C GLU A 44 -28.89 17.58 25.88
N PRO A 45 -29.19 18.64 26.66
CA PRO A 45 -28.24 19.30 27.57
C PRO A 45 -27.64 18.37 28.63
N THR A 46 -28.27 17.25 28.95
CA THR A 46 -27.84 16.35 30.02
C THR A 46 -27.29 14.99 29.54
N ALA A 47 -27.17 14.80 28.22
CA ALA A 47 -26.64 13.57 27.64
C ALA A 47 -25.18 13.30 28.07
N GLY A 48 -24.92 12.09 28.58
CA GLY A 48 -23.59 11.66 29.04
C GLY A 48 -23.12 12.33 30.34
N VAL A 49 -24.01 12.97 31.08
CA VAL A 49 -23.74 13.56 32.41
C VAL A 49 -24.27 12.62 33.50
N ASP A 50 -23.53 12.52 34.60
CA ASP A 50 -23.94 11.75 35.79
C ASP A 50 -25.24 12.30 36.43
N PRO A 51 -25.97 11.50 37.22
CA PRO A 51 -27.25 11.91 37.78
C PRO A 51 -27.18 13.17 38.66
N PHE A 52 -26.08 13.39 39.37
CA PHE A 52 -25.92 14.54 40.27
C PHE A 52 -25.67 15.83 39.48
N ALA A 53 -24.71 15.82 38.55
CA ALA A 53 -24.44 16.97 37.69
C ALA A 53 -25.61 17.28 36.75
N ARG A 54 -26.42 16.28 36.37
CA ARG A 54 -27.69 16.48 35.67
C ARG A 54 -28.67 17.33 36.46
N ARG A 55 -28.88 17.04 37.75
CA ARG A 55 -29.73 17.86 38.63
C ARG A 55 -29.20 19.30 38.76
N ALA A 56 -27.89 19.46 38.90
CA ALA A 56 -27.28 20.79 38.93
C ALA A 56 -27.51 21.58 37.62
N ILE A 57 -27.54 20.90 36.46
CA ILE A 57 -27.90 21.52 35.18
C ILE A 57 -29.38 21.95 35.18
N TRP A 58 -30.28 21.10 35.68
CA TRP A 58 -31.70 21.41 35.80
C TRP A 58 -31.96 22.66 36.65
N ASP A 59 -31.31 22.74 37.81
CA ASP A 59 -31.40 23.90 38.71
C ASP A 59 -30.92 25.18 38.03
N LEU A 60 -29.87 25.09 37.21
CA LEU A 60 -29.34 26.23 36.45
C LEU A 60 -30.32 26.69 35.37
N ILE A 61 -30.93 25.74 34.63
CA ILE A 61 -31.96 26.05 33.64
C ILE A 61 -33.14 26.73 34.32
N LEU A 62 -33.63 26.20 35.45
CA LEU A 62 -34.73 26.80 36.22
C LEU A 62 -34.39 28.20 36.74
N LYS A 63 -33.16 28.40 37.22
CA LYS A 63 -32.69 29.71 37.72
C LYS A 63 -32.62 30.78 36.64
N TYR A 64 -32.23 30.43 35.41
CA TYR A 64 -32.10 31.36 34.28
C TYR A 64 -33.31 31.36 33.32
N LYS A 65 -34.34 30.56 33.60
CA LYS A 65 -35.63 30.55 32.87
C LYS A 65 -36.41 31.87 32.91
N PRO A 66 -36.47 32.63 34.03
CA PRO A 66 -37.34 33.81 34.11
C PRO A 66 -37.02 34.87 33.04
N GLY A 67 -38.03 35.26 32.25
CA GLY A 67 -37.91 36.27 31.21
C GLY A 67 -37.30 35.78 29.88
N ARG A 68 -37.16 34.46 29.69
CA ARG A 68 -36.59 33.83 28.48
C ARG A 68 -37.47 32.69 27.97
N THR A 69 -37.45 32.44 26.68
CA THR A 69 -38.04 31.24 26.07
C THR A 69 -36.94 30.21 25.85
N ILE A 70 -37.04 29.07 26.53
CA ILE A 70 -36.09 27.96 26.39
C ILE A 70 -36.77 26.83 25.63
N VAL A 71 -36.19 26.44 24.49
CA VAL A 71 -36.61 25.25 23.73
C VAL A 71 -35.59 24.15 24.02
N LEU A 72 -36.08 23.04 24.56
CA LEU A 72 -35.26 21.93 25.01
C LEU A 72 -35.66 20.66 24.25
N SER A 73 -34.70 19.97 23.62
CA SER A 73 -34.85 18.58 23.19
C SER A 73 -34.16 17.65 24.19
N THR A 74 -34.84 16.60 24.60
CA THR A 74 -34.29 15.56 25.50
C THR A 74 -34.97 14.22 25.22
N HIS A 75 -34.19 13.15 25.30
CA HIS A 75 -34.69 11.76 25.32
C HIS A 75 -35.01 11.28 26.74
N HIS A 76 -34.64 12.04 27.77
CA HIS A 76 -34.99 11.75 29.17
C HIS A 76 -36.32 12.40 29.52
N LEU A 77 -37.39 11.61 29.59
CA LEU A 77 -38.73 12.16 29.81
C LEU A 77 -38.91 12.76 31.22
N ASP A 78 -38.15 12.31 32.20
CA ASP A 78 -38.07 12.92 33.54
C ASP A 78 -37.58 14.38 33.48
N GLU A 79 -36.62 14.66 32.60
CA GLU A 79 -36.10 16.02 32.38
C GLU A 79 -37.19 16.91 31.77
N ALA A 80 -37.93 16.38 30.81
CA ALA A 80 -39.03 17.09 30.18
C ALA A 80 -40.19 17.33 31.15
N ASP A 81 -40.49 16.38 32.05
CA ASP A 81 -41.55 16.52 33.05
C ASP A 81 -41.25 17.64 34.06
N LEU A 82 -39.98 17.76 34.47
CA LEU A 82 -39.56 18.72 35.48
C LEU A 82 -39.34 20.14 34.92
N LEU A 83 -38.72 20.27 33.75
CA LEU A 83 -38.26 21.56 33.23
C LEU A 83 -39.29 22.29 32.35
N CYS A 84 -40.10 21.54 31.60
CA CYS A 84 -40.92 22.10 30.53
C CYS A 84 -42.28 22.59 31.03
N ASP A 85 -42.67 23.80 30.62
CA ASP A 85 -44.05 24.29 30.83
C ASP A 85 -45.01 23.67 29.80
N ARG A 86 -44.51 23.42 28.60
CA ARG A 86 -45.22 22.77 27.48
C ARG A 86 -44.30 21.75 26.84
N LEU A 87 -44.84 20.59 26.56
CA LEU A 87 -44.17 19.45 25.95
C LEU A 87 -44.74 19.19 24.57
N ALA A 88 -43.86 18.89 23.63
CA ALA A 88 -44.17 18.57 22.24
C ALA A 88 -43.56 17.21 21.93
N ILE A 89 -44.39 16.22 21.57
CA ILE A 89 -43.91 14.89 21.17
C ILE A 89 -43.83 14.84 19.65
N ILE A 90 -42.64 14.52 19.13
CA ILE A 90 -42.39 14.35 17.70
C ILE A 90 -42.13 12.87 17.43
N SER A 91 -42.78 12.31 16.41
CA SER A 91 -42.57 10.94 15.93
C SER A 91 -42.72 10.91 14.41
N SER A 92 -41.84 10.16 13.73
CA SER A 92 -41.79 10.06 12.25
C SER A 92 -41.73 11.41 11.50
N GLY A 93 -41.05 12.40 12.09
CA GLY A 93 -40.93 13.75 11.51
C GLY A 93 -42.18 14.63 11.66
N GLU A 94 -43.25 14.14 12.29
CA GLU A 94 -44.47 14.89 12.57
C GLU A 94 -44.64 15.19 14.06
N LEU A 95 -45.22 16.35 14.36
CA LEU A 95 -45.61 16.75 15.71
C LEU A 95 -46.92 16.04 16.09
N GLN A 96 -46.84 15.06 16.98
CA GLN A 96 -47.98 14.20 17.32
C GLN A 96 -48.91 14.85 18.35
N CYS A 97 -48.35 15.42 19.41
CA CYS A 97 -49.13 16.12 20.41
C CYS A 97 -48.33 17.26 21.06
N VAL A 98 -49.07 18.27 21.53
CA VAL A 98 -48.53 19.40 22.27
C VAL A 98 -49.45 19.71 23.44
N GLY A 99 -48.90 19.90 24.63
CA GLY A 99 -49.68 20.25 25.81
C GLY A 99 -48.79 20.49 27.03
N THR A 100 -49.39 20.82 28.17
CA THR A 100 -48.67 20.70 29.45
C THR A 100 -48.47 19.23 29.78
N THR A 101 -47.49 18.90 30.61
CA THR A 101 -47.21 17.52 31.03
C THR A 101 -48.45 16.87 31.67
N MET A 102 -49.15 17.63 32.53
CA MET A 102 -50.41 17.19 33.14
C MET A 102 -51.53 16.97 32.13
N HIS A 103 -51.67 17.85 31.13
CA HIS A 103 -52.69 17.69 30.07
C HIS A 103 -52.44 16.43 29.23
N LEU A 104 -51.17 16.17 28.88
CA LEU A 104 -50.80 15.00 28.08
C LEU A 104 -50.99 13.70 28.87
N LYS A 105 -50.63 13.68 30.16
CA LYS A 105 -50.89 12.54 31.06
C LYS A 105 -52.39 12.27 31.22
N HIS A 106 -53.22 13.29 31.40
CA HIS A 106 -54.67 13.12 31.48
C HIS A 106 -55.29 12.67 30.15
N LYS A 107 -54.80 13.16 29.01
CA LYS A 107 -55.39 12.87 27.69
C LYS A 107 -54.99 11.50 27.13
N TYR A 108 -53.73 11.11 27.30
CA TYR A 108 -53.15 9.91 26.70
C TYR A 108 -52.72 8.86 27.72
N GLY A 109 -52.60 9.23 29.00
CA GLY A 109 -52.32 8.29 30.08
C GLY A 109 -53.49 7.37 30.37
N GLU A 110 -53.21 6.29 31.09
CA GLU A 110 -54.20 5.28 31.47
C GLU A 110 -54.84 5.55 32.85
N GLY A 111 -54.47 6.68 33.46
CA GLY A 111 -54.88 7.10 34.80
C GLY A 111 -53.86 6.76 35.87
N TYR A 112 -54.33 6.41 37.07
CA TYR A 112 -53.48 6.11 38.22
C TYR A 112 -53.16 4.61 38.29
N ASN A 113 -51.91 4.29 38.59
CA ASN A 113 -51.48 2.93 38.84
C ASN A 113 -51.38 2.71 40.35
N LEU A 114 -52.21 1.79 40.88
CA LEU A 114 -52.09 1.30 42.25
C LEU A 114 -51.21 0.04 42.22
N ILE A 115 -50.00 0.16 42.74
CA ILE A 115 -49.03 -0.93 42.85
C ILE A 115 -49.17 -1.51 44.26
N VAL A 116 -49.43 -2.81 44.37
CA VAL A 116 -49.51 -3.51 45.65
C VAL A 116 -48.46 -4.62 45.67
N GLU A 117 -47.55 -4.55 46.63
CA GLU A 117 -46.55 -5.57 46.92
C GLU A 117 -47.04 -6.46 48.06
N LEU A 118 -47.12 -7.76 47.81
CA LEU A 118 -47.43 -8.78 48.79
C LEU A 118 -46.16 -9.21 49.54
N THR A 119 -46.37 -9.75 50.74
CA THR A 119 -45.29 -10.30 51.56
C THR A 119 -44.77 -11.59 50.91
N SER A 120 -43.45 -11.70 50.77
CA SER A 120 -42.83 -12.89 50.21
C SER A 120 -42.97 -14.07 51.19
N VAL A 121 -43.02 -15.29 50.66
CA VAL A 121 -43.13 -16.52 51.50
C VAL A 121 -41.94 -16.64 52.47
N SER A 122 -40.79 -16.09 52.10
CA SER A 122 -39.58 -15.98 52.92
C SER A 122 -39.74 -15.03 54.11
N ASP A 123 -40.37 -13.87 53.94
CA ASP A 123 -40.59 -12.89 55.02
C ASP A 123 -41.64 -13.41 56.03
N GLU A 124 -42.64 -14.19 55.57
CA GLU A 124 -43.61 -14.85 56.45
C GLU A 124 -42.96 -15.89 57.38
N LEU A 125 -41.92 -16.58 56.91
CA LEU A 125 -41.16 -17.54 57.70
C LEU A 125 -40.31 -16.84 58.79
N GLU A 126 -39.79 -15.63 58.53
CA GLU A 126 -39.10 -14.82 59.55
C GLU A 126 -40.08 -14.29 60.62
N ILE A 127 -41.28 -13.85 60.22
CA ILE A 127 -42.34 -13.39 61.14
C ILE A 127 -42.86 -14.56 62.01
N GLN A 128 -43.00 -15.75 61.45
CA GLN A 128 -43.38 -16.96 62.21
C GLN A 128 -42.26 -17.45 63.15
N GLN A 129 -40.99 -17.32 62.76
CA GLN A 129 -39.85 -17.63 63.64
C GLN A 129 -39.75 -16.66 64.84
N GLN A 130 -40.12 -15.39 64.68
CA GLN A 130 -40.17 -14.45 65.81
C GLN A 130 -41.33 -14.74 66.78
N HIS A 131 -42.49 -15.20 66.29
CA HIS A 131 -43.63 -15.56 67.14
C HIS A 131 -43.51 -16.93 67.84
N THR A 132 -42.75 -17.87 67.28
CA THR A 132 -42.56 -19.22 67.87
C THR A 132 -41.55 -19.27 69.01
N ASN A 133 -40.75 -18.23 69.24
CA ASN A 133 -39.84 -18.15 70.39
C ASN A 133 -40.55 -17.93 71.75
N SER A 134 -41.88 -17.78 71.78
CA SER A 134 -42.66 -17.59 73.01
C SER A 134 -43.50 -18.79 73.45
N THR A 135 -43.54 -19.89 72.69
CA THR A 135 -44.25 -21.12 73.11
C THR A 135 -43.44 -22.38 72.79
N ASN A 136 -42.88 -23.00 73.82
CA ASN A 136 -42.15 -24.27 73.72
C ASN A 136 -43.11 -25.42 73.40
N ASN A 137 -43.25 -25.78 72.12
CA ASN A 137 -43.73 -27.11 71.71
C ASN A 137 -42.91 -27.59 70.51
N THR A 138 -42.42 -28.83 70.62
CA THR A 138 -41.67 -29.55 69.59
C THR A 138 -42.56 -29.87 68.39
N ILE A 139 -42.18 -29.39 67.20
CA ILE A 139 -42.87 -29.68 65.93
C ILE A 139 -41.90 -30.41 64.98
N ASP A 140 -42.40 -31.47 64.34
CA ASP A 140 -41.69 -32.34 63.40
C ASP A 140 -41.30 -31.64 62.07
N PRO A 141 -40.08 -31.87 61.54
CA PRO A 141 -39.59 -31.24 60.31
C PRO A 141 -40.35 -31.65 59.03
N ASN A 142 -41.05 -32.79 59.04
CA ASN A 142 -41.86 -33.24 57.90
C ASN A 142 -43.21 -32.50 57.74
N SER A 143 -43.66 -31.78 58.77
CA SER A 143 -44.86 -30.94 58.67
C SER A 143 -44.59 -29.63 57.92
N ILE A 144 -43.35 -29.14 57.95
CA ILE A 144 -42.89 -27.94 57.28
C ILE A 144 -42.79 -28.19 55.76
N GLN A 145 -42.31 -29.36 55.36
CA GLN A 145 -42.14 -29.72 53.95
C GLN A 145 -43.46 -29.92 53.19
N MET A 146 -44.55 -30.30 53.86
CA MET A 146 -45.90 -30.38 53.28
C MET A 146 -46.61 -29.01 53.17
N ASN A 147 -46.23 -28.01 53.97
CA ASN A 147 -46.75 -26.64 53.83
C ASN A 147 -46.09 -25.87 52.68
N ILE A 148 -44.81 -26.14 52.41
CA ILE A 148 -44.04 -25.50 51.32
C ILE A 148 -44.53 -25.96 49.93
N ILE A 149 -45.03 -27.19 49.80
CA ILE A 149 -45.56 -27.70 48.52
C ILE A 149 -46.97 -27.12 48.24
N ASN A 150 -47.75 -26.82 49.28
CA ASN A 150 -49.06 -26.17 49.16
C ASN A 150 -49.00 -24.62 49.02
N SER A 151 -47.85 -23.98 49.27
CA SER A 151 -47.72 -22.51 49.15
C SER A 151 -47.46 -22.04 47.71
N ASN A 152 -46.86 -22.86 46.86
CA ASN A 152 -46.60 -22.50 45.45
C ASN A 152 -47.87 -22.52 44.58
N THR A 153 -48.92 -23.22 44.99
CA THR A 153 -50.26 -23.17 44.37
C THR A 153 -51.15 -22.04 44.92
N ASN A 154 -50.68 -21.30 45.94
CA ASN A 154 -51.44 -20.22 46.59
C ASN A 154 -51.07 -18.81 46.12
N SER A 155 -50.04 -18.62 45.30
CA SER A 155 -49.68 -17.27 44.81
C SER A 155 -50.80 -16.69 43.94
N SER A 156 -51.34 -17.45 42.99
CA SER A 156 -52.47 -17.01 42.15
C SER A 156 -53.73 -16.74 42.97
N THR A 157 -54.06 -17.60 43.95
CA THR A 157 -55.27 -17.44 44.78
C THR A 157 -55.19 -16.25 45.73
N ARG A 158 -53.99 -15.82 46.17
CA ARG A 158 -53.77 -14.60 46.96
C ARG A 158 -54.10 -13.35 46.16
N PHE A 159 -53.59 -13.25 44.92
CA PHE A 159 -53.89 -12.12 44.03
C PHE A 159 -55.37 -12.06 43.63
N GLU A 160 -56.02 -13.22 43.42
CA GLU A 160 -57.46 -13.27 43.13
C GLU A 160 -58.31 -12.76 44.30
N ARG A 161 -57.96 -13.12 45.55
CA ARG A 161 -58.65 -12.62 46.76
C ARG A 161 -58.46 -11.11 46.96
N LEU A 162 -57.23 -10.62 46.79
CA LEU A 162 -56.92 -9.18 46.83
C LEU A 162 -57.69 -8.42 45.74
N THR A 163 -57.70 -8.96 44.52
CA THR A 163 -58.41 -8.37 43.38
C THR A 163 -59.92 -8.34 43.61
N ALA A 164 -60.51 -9.40 44.16
CA ALA A 164 -61.93 -9.44 44.48
C ALA A 164 -62.31 -8.42 45.58
N PHE A 165 -61.46 -8.26 46.59
CA PHE A 165 -61.60 -7.23 47.63
C PHE A 165 -61.54 -5.82 47.03
N LEU A 166 -60.51 -5.53 46.24
CA LEU A 166 -60.36 -4.23 45.60
C LEU A 166 -61.48 -3.92 44.60
N LYS A 167 -61.96 -4.93 43.86
CA LYS A 167 -63.12 -4.79 42.96
C LYS A 167 -64.44 -4.52 43.69
N SER A 168 -64.56 -4.95 44.95
CA SER A 168 -65.73 -4.63 45.77
C SER A 168 -65.79 -3.15 46.17
N SER A 169 -64.63 -2.52 46.34
CA SER A 169 -64.51 -1.08 46.62
C SER A 169 -64.48 -0.23 45.33
N MET A 170 -63.97 -0.77 44.22
CA MET A 170 -63.91 -0.14 42.89
C MET A 170 -64.22 -1.14 41.76
N PRO A 171 -65.43 -1.12 41.18
CA PRO A 171 -65.81 -2.10 40.14
C PRO A 171 -65.01 -1.94 38.83
N ASP A 172 -64.47 -0.76 38.53
CA ASP A 172 -63.78 -0.45 37.27
C ASP A 172 -62.26 -0.74 37.30
N LEU A 173 -61.76 -1.39 38.35
CA LEU A 173 -60.35 -1.70 38.51
C LEU A 173 -59.87 -2.79 37.53
N ARG A 174 -58.85 -2.46 36.73
CA ARG A 174 -58.22 -3.39 35.78
C ARG A 174 -56.83 -3.79 36.25
N ILE A 175 -56.44 -5.04 35.99
CA ILE A 175 -55.05 -5.49 36.25
C ILE A 175 -54.22 -5.10 35.03
N LYS A 176 -53.12 -4.39 35.24
CA LYS A 176 -52.16 -4.02 34.20
C LYS A 176 -51.11 -5.10 34.00
N GLU A 177 -50.40 -5.40 35.09
CA GLU A 177 -49.24 -6.28 35.10
C GLU A 177 -49.17 -6.99 36.46
N GLN A 178 -48.74 -8.25 36.42
CA GLN A 178 -48.48 -9.05 37.61
C GLN A 178 -47.06 -9.62 37.48
N HIS A 179 -46.17 -9.23 38.39
CA HIS A 179 -44.77 -9.65 38.37
C HIS A 179 -44.33 -10.12 39.77
N GLY A 180 -44.08 -11.41 39.92
CA GLY A 180 -43.70 -12.01 41.20
C GLY A 180 -44.75 -11.74 42.30
N ASP A 181 -44.33 -11.10 43.39
CA ASP A 181 -45.17 -10.71 44.53
C ASP A 181 -45.79 -9.29 44.37
N GLN A 182 -45.64 -8.64 43.22
CA GLN A 182 -46.22 -7.31 42.94
C GLN A 182 -47.33 -7.38 41.89
N ILE A 183 -48.43 -6.67 42.14
CA ILE A 183 -49.54 -6.49 41.20
C ILE A 183 -49.82 -5.01 40.99
N THR A 184 -49.98 -4.62 39.72
CA THR A 184 -50.27 -3.25 39.32
C THR A 184 -51.68 -3.17 38.78
N TYR A 185 -52.51 -2.34 39.42
CA TYR A 185 -53.87 -2.06 38.99
C TYR A 185 -53.95 -0.69 38.32
N VAL A 186 -54.75 -0.58 37.26
CA VAL A 186 -55.09 0.69 36.61
C VAL A 186 -56.43 1.19 37.14
N ILE A 187 -56.43 2.43 37.61
CA ILE A 187 -57.62 3.19 37.97
C ILE A 187 -57.77 4.29 36.92
N LEU A 188 -58.89 4.28 36.19
CA LEU A 188 -59.19 5.30 35.19
C LEU A 188 -59.32 6.68 35.85
N ASP A 189 -58.71 7.69 35.23
CA ASP A 189 -58.72 9.07 35.72
C ASP A 189 -60.09 9.71 35.39
N ASP A 190 -61.02 9.60 36.33
CA ASP A 190 -62.26 10.38 36.33
C ASP A 190 -62.39 11.17 37.65
N VAL A 191 -63.03 12.34 37.60
CA VAL A 191 -63.15 13.28 38.73
C VAL A 191 -63.88 12.65 39.93
N GLU A 192 -64.63 11.58 39.70
CA GLU A 192 -65.32 10.79 40.73
C GLU A 192 -64.40 9.78 41.43
N HIS A 193 -63.39 9.22 40.75
CA HIS A 193 -62.50 8.21 41.31
C HIS A 193 -61.46 8.79 42.29
N THR A 194 -60.99 10.03 42.06
CA THR A 194 -60.07 10.72 42.97
C THR A 194 -60.67 10.96 44.37
N LYS A 195 -61.99 11.07 44.49
CA LYS A 195 -62.70 11.20 45.78
C LYS A 195 -62.74 9.89 46.58
N ILE A 196 -62.54 8.75 45.91
CA ILE A 196 -62.59 7.41 46.51
C ILE A 196 -61.20 6.98 47.03
N PHE A 197 -60.11 7.60 46.56
CA PHE A 197 -58.75 7.27 47.00
C PHE A 197 -58.54 7.26 48.52
N PRO A 198 -58.98 8.26 49.30
CA PRO A 198 -58.76 8.22 50.75
C PRO A 198 -59.41 7.01 51.42
N LYS A 199 -60.58 6.59 50.92
CA LYS A 199 -61.30 5.42 51.42
C LYS A 199 -60.55 4.13 51.09
N ILE A 200 -60.06 3.99 49.87
CA ILE A 200 -59.33 2.77 49.44
C ILE A 200 -58.00 2.63 50.15
N LEU A 201 -57.26 3.72 50.31
CA LEU A 201 -55.98 3.68 51.04
C LEU A 201 -56.24 3.32 52.51
N SER A 202 -57.31 3.83 53.12
CA SER A 202 -57.77 3.42 54.46
C SER A 202 -58.17 1.94 54.51
N ASP A 203 -58.96 1.45 53.54
CA ASP A 203 -59.40 0.07 53.46
C ASP A 203 -58.20 -0.91 53.28
N LEU A 204 -57.16 -0.48 52.56
CA LEU A 204 -55.90 -1.21 52.37
C LEU A 204 -55.03 -1.20 53.63
N ASP A 205 -54.98 -0.08 54.36
CA ASP A 205 -54.28 0.01 55.64
C ASP A 205 -54.94 -0.87 56.72
N GLU A 206 -56.27 -0.84 56.81
CA GLU A 206 -57.04 -1.65 57.79
C GLU A 206 -56.92 -3.15 57.52
N ASN A 207 -56.85 -3.56 56.25
CA ASN A 207 -56.78 -4.98 55.87
C ASN A 207 -55.37 -5.43 55.46
N LYS A 208 -54.34 -4.65 55.79
CA LYS A 208 -52.94 -4.94 55.44
C LYS A 208 -52.48 -6.32 55.90
N THR A 209 -52.85 -6.73 57.12
CA THR A 209 -52.52 -8.04 57.70
C THR A 209 -53.34 -9.18 57.12
N ASN A 210 -54.60 -8.92 56.73
CA ASN A 210 -55.54 -9.93 56.26
C ASN A 210 -55.22 -10.40 54.83
N TYR A 211 -54.70 -9.49 54.00
CA TYR A 211 -54.31 -9.77 52.62
C TYR A 211 -52.79 -9.84 52.41
N HIS A 212 -52.01 -9.88 53.50
CA HIS A 212 -50.54 -10.02 53.47
C HIS A 212 -49.83 -8.96 52.61
N ILE A 213 -50.31 -7.71 52.67
CA ILE A 213 -49.76 -6.60 51.89
C ILE A 213 -48.52 -6.05 52.61
N LYS A 214 -47.37 -6.07 51.95
CA LYS A 214 -46.11 -5.52 52.45
C LYS A 214 -46.11 -3.99 52.32
N SER A 215 -46.40 -3.51 51.11
CA SER A 215 -46.52 -2.08 50.79
C SER A 215 -47.46 -1.87 49.61
N TYR A 216 -48.07 -0.70 49.52
CA TYR A 216 -48.79 -0.27 48.34
C TYR A 216 -48.36 1.16 47.98
N GLY A 217 -48.47 1.52 46.70
CA GLY A 217 -48.11 2.83 46.19
C GLY A 217 -49.07 3.26 45.10
N LEU A 218 -49.43 4.55 45.09
CA LEU A 218 -50.23 5.15 44.03
C LEU A 218 -49.31 6.02 43.17
N SER A 219 -49.18 5.69 41.89
CA SER A 219 -48.43 6.48 40.91
C SER A 219 -49.35 6.97 39.79
N ASN A 220 -48.98 8.08 39.14
CA ASN A 220 -49.65 8.51 37.91
C ASN A 220 -48.93 7.90 36.70
N SER A 221 -49.62 7.83 35.56
CA SER A 221 -49.01 7.50 34.27
C SER A 221 -47.75 8.34 34.00
N SER A 222 -46.65 7.68 33.63
CA SER A 222 -45.40 8.35 33.28
C SER A 222 -45.49 8.95 31.87
N LEU A 223 -44.68 9.96 31.59
CA LEU A 223 -44.55 10.48 30.23
C LEU A 223 -44.01 9.43 29.26
N GLU A 224 -43.26 8.43 29.72
CA GLU A 224 -42.81 7.28 28.92
C GLU A 224 -43.98 6.48 28.38
N GLN A 225 -44.98 6.19 29.22
CA GLN A 225 -46.18 5.50 28.78
C GLN A 225 -46.97 6.33 27.76
N VAL A 226 -47.12 7.64 28.02
CA VAL A 226 -47.75 8.57 27.08
C VAL A 226 -47.00 8.60 25.74
N PHE A 227 -45.67 8.66 25.78
CA PHE A 227 -44.82 8.66 24.60
C PHE A 227 -44.95 7.37 23.79
N LEU A 228 -44.86 6.20 24.44
CA LEU A 228 -45.02 4.90 23.80
C LEU A 228 -46.39 4.77 23.14
N ARG A 229 -47.45 5.20 23.82
CA ARG A 229 -48.82 5.15 23.29
C ARG A 229 -48.99 6.06 22.08
N VAL A 230 -48.59 7.32 22.18
CA VAL A 230 -48.68 8.30 21.08
C VAL A 230 -47.80 7.90 19.90
N ALA A 231 -46.66 7.24 20.14
CA ALA A 231 -45.79 6.72 19.09
C ALA A 231 -46.33 5.42 18.45
N ASN A 232 -47.03 4.57 19.20
CA ASN A 232 -47.59 3.30 18.71
C ASN A 232 -48.94 3.48 17.99
N GLU A 233 -49.78 4.44 18.39
CA GLU A 233 -51.11 4.69 17.79
C GLU A 233 -51.06 5.04 16.29
N LYS A 234 -49.89 5.35 15.72
CA LYS A 234 -49.69 5.56 14.27
C LYS A 234 -48.83 4.48 13.57
N LYS A 235 -48.30 3.48 14.29
CA LYS A 235 -47.44 2.45 13.68
C LYS A 235 -48.20 1.35 12.92
N CYS A 236 -49.53 1.34 12.92
CA CYS A 236 -50.32 0.36 12.14
C CYS A 236 -50.48 0.69 10.64
N THR A 237 -49.77 1.68 10.12
CA THR A 237 -49.69 1.92 8.67
C THR A 237 -48.26 2.27 8.30
N GLU A 238 -47.45 1.26 7.97
CA GLU A 238 -46.23 1.29 7.14
C GLU A 238 -45.18 0.30 7.68
N ASP A 239 -45.39 -0.99 7.41
CA ASP A 239 -44.33 -1.99 7.51
C ASP A 239 -43.40 -1.86 6.30
N TYR A 240 -42.17 -1.42 6.57
CA TYR A 240 -41.07 -1.39 5.62
C TYR A 240 -40.32 -2.73 5.68
N GLU A 241 -40.31 -3.47 4.57
CA GLU A 241 -39.60 -4.73 4.41
C GLU A 241 -38.08 -4.57 4.63
N ILE A 242 -37.54 -5.16 5.71
CA ILE A 242 -36.10 -5.35 5.85
C ILE A 242 -35.68 -6.65 5.16
N SER A 243 -35.23 -6.47 3.92
CA SER A 243 -34.23 -7.24 3.16
C SER A 243 -33.82 -8.62 3.69
N SER A 244 -34.33 -9.62 2.98
CA SER A 244 -34.06 -11.05 3.00
C SER A 244 -32.62 -11.49 2.59
N CYS A 245 -31.58 -10.71 2.93
CA CYS A 245 -30.19 -11.03 2.57
C CYS A 245 -29.51 -11.98 3.58
N TRP A 246 -29.90 -11.97 4.85
CA TRP A 246 -29.24 -12.75 5.90
C TRP A 246 -29.71 -14.21 6.00
N LYS A 247 -30.99 -14.48 5.74
CA LYS A 247 -31.58 -15.84 5.79
C LYS A 247 -30.90 -16.81 4.80
N ARG A 248 -30.38 -16.32 3.66
CA ARG A 248 -29.71 -17.17 2.65
C ARG A 248 -28.26 -17.54 2.98
N MET A 249 -27.60 -16.83 3.90
CA MET A 249 -26.18 -17.06 4.20
C MET A 249 -25.96 -18.05 5.35
N ALA A 250 -26.87 -18.08 6.33
CA ALA A 250 -26.82 -19.03 7.44
C ALA A 250 -26.96 -20.50 6.98
N ILE A 251 -27.74 -20.74 5.91
CA ILE A 251 -27.96 -22.08 5.35
C ILE A 251 -26.70 -22.61 4.62
N ARG A 252 -25.87 -21.73 4.05
CA ARG A 252 -24.66 -22.13 3.30
C ARG A 252 -23.45 -22.44 4.20
N ILE A 253 -23.38 -21.88 5.40
CA ILE A 253 -22.26 -22.10 6.33
C ILE A 253 -22.31 -23.51 6.97
N LYS A 254 -23.51 -24.11 7.09
CA LYS A 254 -23.69 -25.50 7.55
C LYS A 254 -23.14 -26.57 6.59
N GLY A 255 -22.82 -26.21 5.34
CA GLY A 255 -22.32 -27.15 4.33
C GLY A 255 -20.81 -27.40 4.35
N TRP A 256 -20.02 -26.59 5.05
CA TRP A 256 -18.55 -26.60 4.87
C TRP A 256 -17.75 -27.29 6.00
N PHE A 257 -18.35 -27.51 7.17
CA PHE A 257 -17.73 -28.27 8.26
C PHE A 257 -18.57 -29.52 8.57
N GLY A 258 -18.14 -30.66 8.03
CA GLY A 258 -18.96 -31.86 7.93
C GLY A 258 -19.10 -32.72 9.21
N LYS A 259 -20.19 -33.50 9.16
CA LYS A 259 -20.48 -34.81 9.78
C LYS A 259 -20.50 -34.92 11.31
N ASN A 260 -21.70 -35.04 11.88
CA ASN A 260 -22.15 -36.26 12.57
C ASN A 260 -23.68 -36.31 12.78
N LYS A 261 -24.22 -37.53 12.57
CA LYS A 261 -25.55 -38.08 12.93
C LYS A 261 -26.82 -37.27 12.60
N LEU A 262 -27.42 -37.63 11.47
CA LEU A 262 -28.85 -37.46 11.19
C LEU A 262 -29.67 -38.42 12.08
N ILE A 263 -30.57 -37.85 12.89
CA ILE A 263 -31.81 -38.51 13.29
C ILE A 263 -32.90 -37.80 12.49
N GLU A 264 -33.46 -38.48 11.49
CA GLU A 264 -34.62 -38.01 10.76
C GLU A 264 -35.86 -38.01 11.66
N PRO A 265 -36.63 -36.91 11.76
CA PRO A 265 -38.02 -37.01 12.16
C PRO A 265 -38.87 -37.37 10.94
N LYS A 266 -39.63 -38.46 11.09
CA LYS A 266 -40.59 -38.98 10.12
C LYS A 266 -41.62 -37.91 9.75
N THR A 267 -41.69 -37.59 8.47
CA THR A 267 -42.84 -36.95 7.83
C THR A 267 -44.02 -37.92 7.82
N ASN A 268 -45.21 -37.46 8.22
CA ASN A 268 -46.48 -37.93 7.71
C ASN A 268 -47.55 -36.84 7.88
N GLU A 269 -48.39 -36.73 6.85
CA GLU A 269 -49.71 -36.07 6.79
C GLU A 269 -49.77 -34.60 6.29
N THR A 270 -49.89 -34.51 4.96
CA THR A 270 -50.94 -33.80 4.19
C THR A 270 -51.46 -32.46 4.74
N ILE A 271 -51.02 -31.37 4.10
CA ILE A 271 -51.68 -30.06 4.15
C ILE A 271 -52.73 -30.01 3.05
N ASN A 272 -54.00 -29.97 3.47
CA ASN A 272 -55.10 -29.38 2.70
C ASN A 272 -55.07 -27.87 2.95
N GLU A 273 -55.11 -27.10 1.88
CA GLU A 273 -55.33 -25.65 1.91
C GLU A 273 -56.75 -25.36 2.41
N GLN A 274 -56.85 -24.56 3.49
CA GLN A 274 -58.03 -23.76 3.78
C GLN A 274 -57.57 -22.50 4.51
N GLU A 275 -57.73 -21.36 3.82
CA GLU A 275 -57.68 -20.02 4.37
C GLU A 275 -58.64 -19.88 5.56
N ASN A 276 -58.16 -19.29 6.64
CA ASN A 276 -58.96 -18.45 7.52
C ASN A 276 -58.05 -17.43 8.21
N ASN A 277 -58.46 -16.18 8.09
CA ASN A 277 -57.92 -15.03 8.81
C ASN A 277 -58.15 -15.20 10.31
N ASP A 278 -57.17 -14.83 11.12
CA ASP A 278 -57.27 -13.92 12.27
C ASP A 278 -56.05 -14.12 13.21
N ASP A 279 -55.61 -13.00 13.81
CA ASP A 279 -54.64 -12.86 14.91
C ASP A 279 -53.13 -12.90 14.59
N ASP A 280 -52.62 -11.81 14.01
CA ASP A 280 -51.20 -11.42 14.07
C ASP A 280 -51.00 -10.35 15.17
N ASP A 281 -50.67 -10.75 16.41
CA ASP A 281 -50.17 -9.80 17.43
C ASP A 281 -49.14 -10.38 18.45
N ASP A 282 -48.71 -11.65 18.33
CA ASP A 282 -47.85 -12.30 19.35
C ASP A 282 -46.38 -12.60 18.97
N ASP A 283 -45.94 -12.26 17.75
CA ASP A 283 -44.67 -12.80 17.21
C ASP A 283 -43.38 -12.01 17.54
N GLN A 284 -43.46 -10.78 18.06
CA GLN A 284 -42.26 -10.01 18.42
C GLN A 284 -41.73 -10.29 19.84
N ALA A 285 -42.61 -10.62 20.80
CA ALA A 285 -42.18 -11.00 22.14
C ALA A 285 -41.50 -12.39 22.16
N LEU A 286 -41.90 -13.28 21.26
CA LEU A 286 -41.37 -14.66 21.15
C LEU A 286 -39.95 -14.74 20.55
N PHE A 287 -39.52 -13.72 19.79
CA PHE A 287 -38.23 -13.71 19.08
C PHE A 287 -37.04 -13.43 20.01
N HIS A 288 -37.26 -12.59 21.05
CA HIS A 288 -36.24 -12.30 22.06
C HIS A 288 -36.05 -13.45 23.07
N THR A 289 -37.12 -14.18 23.40
CA THR A 289 -37.06 -15.38 24.24
C THR A 289 -36.40 -16.56 23.52
N ARG A 290 -36.69 -16.79 22.23
CA ARG A 290 -36.08 -17.89 21.47
C ARG A 290 -34.58 -17.73 21.20
N LEU A 291 -34.07 -16.51 20.99
CA LEU A 291 -32.63 -16.27 20.85
C LEU A 291 -31.86 -16.48 22.16
N SER A 292 -32.49 -16.16 23.29
CA SER A 292 -31.97 -16.46 24.63
C SER A 292 -31.95 -17.98 24.90
N GLU A 293 -32.99 -18.69 24.52
CA GLU A 293 -33.09 -20.14 24.68
C GLU A 293 -32.14 -20.91 23.73
N GLU A 294 -31.99 -20.52 22.46
CA GLU A 294 -31.07 -21.17 21.52
C GLU A 294 -29.59 -21.02 21.90
N TRP A 295 -29.19 -19.88 22.49
CA TRP A 295 -27.80 -19.71 22.98
C TRP A 295 -27.55 -20.43 24.30
N SER A 296 -28.59 -20.62 25.14
CA SER A 296 -28.48 -21.39 26.38
C SER A 296 -28.20 -22.88 26.15
N SER A 297 -28.67 -23.44 25.02
CA SER A 297 -28.46 -24.86 24.67
C SER A 297 -27.03 -25.18 24.22
N TYR A 298 -26.24 -24.19 23.77
CA TYR A 298 -24.82 -24.38 23.43
C TYR A 298 -23.86 -24.17 24.62
N ALA A 299 -24.36 -23.78 25.80
CA ALA A 299 -23.54 -23.44 26.96
C ALA A 299 -23.08 -24.67 27.79
N ASP A 300 -23.55 -25.88 27.47
CA ASP A 300 -23.33 -27.07 28.31
C ASP A 300 -22.04 -27.88 28.02
N GLU A 301 -21.33 -27.62 26.92
CA GLU A 301 -20.01 -28.24 26.68
C GLU A 301 -18.87 -27.32 27.16
N ARG A 302 -18.41 -27.52 28.40
CA ARG A 302 -17.21 -26.85 28.92
C ARG A 302 -15.94 -27.42 28.25
N TYR A 303 -15.46 -26.75 27.21
CA TYR A 303 -14.14 -27.01 26.63
C TYR A 303 -13.04 -26.70 27.63
N THR A 304 -12.18 -27.68 27.95
CA THR A 304 -11.04 -27.51 28.87
C THR A 304 -9.70 -27.77 28.17
N GLY A 305 -8.63 -27.11 28.63
CA GLY A 305 -7.27 -27.36 28.15
C GLY A 305 -6.95 -26.77 26.76
N ILE A 306 -6.26 -27.55 25.91
CA ILE A 306 -5.76 -27.11 24.59
C ILE A 306 -6.92 -26.88 23.60
N SER A 307 -8.00 -27.65 23.71
CA SER A 307 -9.19 -27.51 22.87
C SER A 307 -9.82 -26.12 23.03
N TYR A 308 -9.87 -25.59 24.26
CA TYR A 308 -10.32 -24.23 24.53
C TYR A 308 -9.44 -23.16 23.83
N ILE A 309 -8.11 -23.31 23.89
CA ILE A 309 -7.18 -22.42 23.20
C ILE A 309 -7.38 -22.49 21.69
N ALA A 310 -7.59 -23.68 21.13
CA ALA A 310 -7.84 -23.85 19.70
C ALA A 310 -9.14 -23.16 19.24
N VAL A 311 -10.21 -23.24 20.04
CA VAL A 311 -11.47 -22.52 19.79
C VAL A 311 -11.26 -21.00 19.87
N GLN A 312 -10.53 -20.50 20.87
CA GLN A 312 -10.20 -19.08 20.98
C GLN A 312 -9.39 -18.58 19.78
N VAL A 313 -8.34 -19.32 19.38
CA VAL A 313 -7.52 -18.99 18.21
C VAL A 313 -8.36 -19.01 16.94
N SER A 314 -9.18 -20.04 16.75
CA SER A 314 -10.11 -20.12 15.61
C SER A 314 -11.06 -18.91 15.57
N GLY A 315 -11.65 -18.53 16.71
CA GLY A 315 -12.51 -17.35 16.80
C GLY A 315 -11.81 -16.05 16.41
N LEU A 316 -10.56 -15.86 16.85
CA LEU A 316 -9.73 -14.71 16.47
C LEU A 316 -9.39 -14.70 14.98
N LEU A 317 -9.05 -15.85 14.40
CA LEU A 317 -8.77 -15.99 12.96
C LEU A 317 -10.03 -15.75 12.12
N ILE A 318 -11.20 -16.23 12.56
CA ILE A 318 -12.50 -15.97 11.91
C ILE A 318 -12.84 -14.48 11.95
N LYS A 319 -12.63 -13.80 13.09
CA LYS A 319 -12.79 -12.35 13.20
C LYS A 319 -11.92 -11.61 12.18
N ARG A 320 -10.63 -11.98 12.11
CA ARG A 320 -9.67 -11.43 11.15
C ARG A 320 -10.13 -11.65 9.71
N PHE A 321 -10.53 -12.88 9.36
CA PHE A 321 -11.05 -13.21 8.04
C PHE A 321 -12.27 -12.38 7.65
N HIS A 322 -13.26 -12.24 8.54
CA HIS A 322 -14.45 -11.43 8.27
C HIS A 322 -14.11 -9.95 8.05
N ARG A 323 -13.17 -9.39 8.81
CA ARG A 323 -12.73 -8.01 8.62
C ARG A 323 -12.02 -7.85 7.28
N THR A 324 -11.11 -8.75 6.96
CA THR A 324 -10.37 -8.77 5.68
C THR A 324 -11.33 -8.89 4.50
N LYS A 325 -12.33 -9.77 4.57
CA LYS A 325 -13.35 -9.93 3.53
C LYS A 325 -14.23 -8.70 3.36
N ARG A 326 -14.59 -8.04 4.46
CA ARG A 326 -15.40 -6.80 4.43
C ARG A 326 -14.60 -5.61 3.89
N ASN A 327 -13.30 -5.55 4.16
CA ASN A 327 -12.42 -4.48 3.70
C ASN A 327 -11.57 -4.89 2.48
N ILE A 328 -12.25 -5.32 1.41
CA ILE A 328 -11.58 -5.80 0.19
C ILE A 328 -10.73 -4.72 -0.48
N LYS A 329 -11.11 -3.44 -0.35
CA LYS A 329 -10.37 -2.31 -0.92
C LYS A 329 -8.98 -2.18 -0.29
N ALA A 330 -8.89 -2.30 1.04
CA ALA A 330 -7.60 -2.29 1.74
C ALA A 330 -6.76 -3.50 1.35
N LEU A 331 -7.34 -4.71 1.35
CA LEU A 331 -6.60 -5.92 0.96
C LEU A 331 -6.07 -5.85 -0.49
N ILE A 332 -6.87 -5.35 -1.43
CA ILE A 332 -6.42 -5.17 -2.81
C ILE A 332 -5.27 -4.16 -2.85
N ALA A 333 -5.37 -3.02 -2.17
CA ALA A 333 -4.30 -2.02 -2.14
C ALA A 333 -3.00 -2.58 -1.53
N GLU A 334 -3.11 -3.39 -0.48
CA GLU A 334 -1.98 -4.02 0.22
C GLU A 334 -1.25 -5.07 -0.62
N ILE A 335 -1.97 -5.84 -1.44
CA ILE A 335 -1.38 -6.87 -2.30
C ILE A 335 -0.89 -6.28 -3.63
N LEU A 336 -1.67 -5.36 -4.22
CA LEU A 336 -1.44 -4.85 -5.57
C LEU A 336 -0.25 -3.87 -5.62
N LEU A 337 -0.04 -3.08 -4.57
CA LEU A 337 1.03 -2.09 -4.53
C LEU A 337 2.44 -2.72 -4.59
N PRO A 338 2.79 -3.75 -3.77
CA PRO A 338 4.04 -4.47 -3.90
C PRO A 338 4.23 -5.11 -5.29
N ILE A 339 3.16 -5.71 -5.84
CA ILE A 339 3.19 -6.35 -7.16
C ILE A 339 3.54 -5.35 -8.26
N ILE A 340 2.92 -4.17 -8.25
CA ILE A 340 3.21 -3.12 -9.24
C ILE A 340 4.67 -2.68 -9.17
N PHE A 341 5.20 -2.43 -7.97
CA PHE A 341 6.57 -1.95 -7.83
C PHE A 341 7.60 -3.00 -8.23
N VAL A 342 7.39 -4.28 -7.89
CA VAL A 342 8.26 -5.37 -8.33
C VAL A 342 8.15 -5.55 -9.85
N LEU A 343 6.95 -5.50 -10.42
CA LEU A 343 6.76 -5.61 -11.88
C LEU A 343 7.44 -4.46 -12.62
N LEU A 344 7.32 -3.23 -12.13
CA LEU A 344 7.98 -2.05 -12.70
C LEU A 344 9.50 -2.21 -12.64
N ALA A 345 10.05 -2.68 -11.51
CA ALA A 345 11.49 -2.93 -11.38
C ALA A 345 11.98 -3.97 -12.41
N MET A 346 11.24 -5.07 -12.56
CA MET A 346 11.58 -6.15 -13.49
C MET A 346 11.47 -5.69 -14.96
N LEU A 347 10.49 -4.84 -15.27
CA LEU A 347 10.34 -4.21 -16.59
C LEU A 347 11.58 -3.35 -16.91
N VAL A 348 12.01 -2.51 -15.95
CA VAL A 348 13.17 -1.64 -16.13
C VAL A 348 14.44 -2.47 -16.35
N THR A 349 14.64 -3.57 -15.62
CA THR A 349 15.80 -4.45 -15.85
C THR A 349 15.81 -5.11 -17.22
N LYS A 350 14.64 -5.46 -17.78
CA LYS A 350 14.58 -6.03 -19.13
C LYS A 350 14.80 -5.00 -20.24
N LEU A 351 14.54 -3.72 -19.95
CA LEU A 351 14.83 -2.62 -20.88
C LEU A 351 16.30 -2.23 -20.88
N ALA A 352 17.05 -2.58 -19.83
CA ALA A 352 18.47 -2.33 -19.78
C ALA A 352 19.19 -3.18 -20.86
N PRO A 353 20.18 -2.61 -21.56
CA PRO A 353 20.89 -3.33 -22.61
C PRO A 353 21.67 -4.50 -22.01
N ASP A 354 21.51 -5.69 -22.60
CA ASP A 354 22.28 -6.86 -22.22
C ASP A 354 23.78 -6.60 -22.50
N THR A 355 24.63 -6.80 -21.49
CA THR A 355 26.09 -6.62 -21.62
C THR A 355 26.80 -7.75 -22.35
N SER A 356 26.04 -8.73 -22.86
CA SER A 356 26.56 -9.89 -23.60
C SER A 356 27.56 -9.48 -24.68
N GLU A 357 28.51 -10.39 -24.99
CA GLU A 357 29.55 -10.15 -25.99
C GLU A 357 28.97 -9.55 -27.29
N PRO A 358 29.42 -8.35 -27.69
CA PRO A 358 28.87 -7.70 -28.86
C PRO A 358 29.13 -8.59 -30.09
N PRO A 359 28.13 -8.78 -30.97
CA PRO A 359 28.31 -9.63 -32.15
C PRO A 359 29.35 -9.01 -33.09
N PRO A 360 30.04 -9.83 -33.91
CA PRO A 360 30.97 -9.32 -34.91
C PRO A 360 30.27 -8.35 -35.86
N LEU A 361 30.87 -7.17 -36.05
CA LEU A 361 30.32 -6.11 -36.87
C LEU A 361 31.03 -6.04 -38.22
N THR A 362 30.29 -6.27 -39.30
CA THR A 362 30.80 -6.07 -40.67
C THR A 362 30.90 -4.56 -40.95
N LEU A 363 32.05 -4.08 -41.42
CA LEU A 363 32.34 -2.65 -41.58
C LEU A 363 31.97 -2.18 -42.99
N HIS A 364 30.83 -1.48 -43.10
CA HIS A 364 30.31 -0.99 -44.37
C HIS A 364 29.52 0.33 -44.22
N PRO A 365 29.44 1.20 -45.25
CA PRO A 365 28.77 2.50 -45.11
C PRO A 365 27.24 2.46 -45.09
N TRP A 366 26.60 1.40 -45.59
CA TRP A 366 25.14 1.25 -45.59
C TRP A 366 24.57 0.77 -44.24
N TYR A 367 25.41 0.73 -43.19
CA TYR A 367 25.00 0.35 -41.83
C TYR A 367 23.97 1.33 -41.24
N TRP A 368 24.06 2.62 -41.59
CA TRP A 368 23.22 3.69 -41.05
C TRP A 368 21.86 3.85 -41.77
N GLY A 369 21.53 2.97 -42.73
CA GLY A 369 20.27 3.00 -43.46
C GLY A 369 20.27 3.87 -44.72
N ASN A 370 19.24 3.73 -45.54
CA ASN A 370 19.07 4.46 -46.81
C ASN A 370 18.07 5.63 -46.63
N PRO A 371 18.32 6.81 -47.26
CA PRO A 371 19.42 7.13 -48.16
C PRO A 371 20.72 7.51 -47.41
N SER A 372 21.84 6.94 -47.83
CA SER A 372 23.19 7.37 -47.41
C SER A 372 23.76 8.33 -48.45
N TYR A 373 24.33 9.44 -47.98
CA TYR A 373 24.95 10.45 -48.83
C TYR A 373 26.47 10.41 -48.67
N MET A 374 27.16 10.50 -49.79
CA MET A 374 28.62 10.51 -49.86
C MET A 374 29.05 11.47 -50.96
N PHE A 375 30.32 11.84 -50.98
CA PHE A 375 30.86 12.76 -51.98
C PHE A 375 32.19 12.29 -52.53
N GLN A 376 32.52 12.79 -53.73
CA GLN A 376 33.79 12.62 -54.40
C GLN A 376 34.33 14.00 -54.81
N GLY A 377 35.42 14.44 -54.18
CA GLY A 377 36.24 15.56 -54.64
C GLY A 377 37.03 15.17 -55.87
N ILE A 378 36.88 15.89 -56.98
CA ILE A 378 37.53 15.59 -58.25
C ILE A 378 38.25 16.86 -58.76
N PRO A 379 39.56 16.80 -58.98
CA PRO A 379 40.30 17.92 -59.57
C PRO A 379 40.10 17.87 -61.09
N THR A 380 39.85 19.01 -61.74
CA THR A 380 39.66 19.02 -63.21
C THR A 380 40.96 18.87 -63.99
N ASN A 381 42.10 19.20 -63.39
CA ASN A 381 43.42 19.15 -64.00
C ASN A 381 44.32 18.09 -63.33
N ASN A 382 45.22 17.47 -64.09
CA ASN A 382 46.24 16.50 -63.61
C ASN A 382 45.68 15.25 -62.90
N ILE A 383 44.60 14.64 -63.44
CA ILE A 383 44.08 13.35 -62.97
C ILE A 383 44.94 12.21 -63.54
N THR A 384 45.44 11.33 -62.68
CA THR A 384 46.16 10.12 -63.12
C THR A 384 45.20 9.10 -63.73
N LEU A 385 45.69 8.25 -64.65
CA LEU A 385 44.88 7.16 -65.22
C LEU A 385 44.32 6.24 -64.12
N LEU A 386 45.09 5.97 -63.08
CA LEU A 386 44.66 5.17 -61.94
C LEU A 386 43.51 5.84 -61.18
N SER A 387 43.61 7.13 -60.85
CA SER A 387 42.50 7.85 -60.19
C SER A 387 41.22 7.87 -61.03
N LYS A 388 41.35 7.92 -62.36
CA LYS A 388 40.21 7.83 -63.29
C LYS A 388 39.59 6.43 -63.29
N SER A 389 40.40 5.38 -63.29
CA SER A 389 39.93 3.99 -63.15
C SER A 389 39.23 3.76 -61.80
N ILE A 390 39.80 4.25 -60.70
CA ILE A 390 39.19 4.16 -59.36
C ILE A 390 37.85 4.90 -59.33
N GLN A 391 37.79 6.12 -59.88
CA GLN A 391 36.54 6.87 -59.98
C GLN A 391 35.43 6.09 -60.70
N GLN A 392 35.77 5.40 -61.80
CA GLN A 392 34.82 4.60 -62.56
C GLN A 392 34.21 3.45 -61.72
N THR A 393 34.98 2.88 -60.79
CA THR A 393 34.51 1.77 -59.94
C THR A 393 33.39 2.16 -58.98
N PHE A 394 33.30 3.41 -58.55
CA PHE A 394 32.20 3.85 -57.66
C PHE A 394 30.85 3.90 -58.37
N THR A 395 30.86 4.02 -59.70
CA THR A 395 29.65 4.16 -60.52
C THR A 395 29.27 2.91 -61.33
N GLN A 396 30.20 1.97 -61.50
CA GLN A 396 29.97 0.71 -62.21
C GLN A 396 29.73 -0.43 -61.22
N ALA A 397 28.91 -1.43 -61.59
CA ALA A 397 28.71 -2.64 -60.81
C ALA A 397 30.04 -3.30 -60.37
N PRO A 398 30.21 -3.68 -59.09
CA PRO A 398 29.23 -3.73 -57.99
C PRO A 398 29.19 -2.46 -57.10
N SER A 399 29.69 -1.32 -57.61
CA SER A 399 29.76 0.01 -56.98
C SER A 399 30.48 0.03 -55.63
N LEU A 400 29.78 0.40 -54.56
CA LEU A 400 30.33 0.57 -53.22
C LEU A 400 30.53 -0.74 -52.47
N GLY A 401 31.75 -0.95 -51.99
CA GLY A 401 32.11 -2.06 -51.11
C GLY A 401 31.78 -3.41 -51.75
N THR A 402 31.18 -4.32 -50.98
CA THR A 402 30.99 -5.73 -51.38
C THR A 402 29.52 -6.17 -51.42
N ARG A 403 28.57 -5.24 -51.27
CA ARG A 403 27.12 -5.54 -51.18
C ARG A 403 26.55 -6.22 -52.42
N CYS A 404 26.90 -5.70 -53.61
CA CYS A 404 26.32 -6.13 -54.89
C CYS A 404 27.25 -7.01 -55.72
N MET A 405 28.19 -7.70 -55.08
CA MET A 405 29.06 -8.69 -55.74
C MET A 405 28.26 -9.95 -56.13
N LYS A 406 28.72 -10.68 -57.17
CA LYS A 406 28.09 -11.95 -57.60
C LYS A 406 28.01 -13.00 -56.50
N SER A 407 29.00 -13.04 -55.61
CA SER A 407 29.01 -13.86 -54.41
C SER A 407 28.86 -12.95 -53.20
N SER A 408 27.65 -12.42 -52.99
CA SER A 408 27.36 -11.58 -51.82
C SER A 408 27.13 -12.47 -50.59
N MET A 409 27.75 -12.11 -49.46
CA MET A 409 27.49 -12.73 -48.16
C MET A 409 26.24 -12.16 -47.47
N PHE A 410 25.51 -11.26 -48.13
CA PHE A 410 24.44 -10.45 -47.54
C PHE A 410 23.06 -10.88 -48.06
N ASP A 411 22.06 -10.87 -47.19
CA ASP A 411 20.66 -11.20 -47.54
C ASP A 411 20.08 -10.14 -48.49
N GLU A 412 19.74 -10.55 -49.72
CA GLU A 412 19.14 -9.69 -50.76
C GLU A 412 17.85 -8.99 -50.30
N LYS A 413 17.11 -9.58 -49.34
CA LYS A 413 15.88 -8.97 -48.80
C LYS A 413 16.17 -7.77 -47.89
N ARG A 414 17.25 -7.82 -47.12
CA ARG A 414 17.63 -6.76 -46.18
C ARG A 414 18.46 -5.65 -46.86
N TYR A 415 19.25 -6.02 -47.87
CA TYR A 415 20.16 -5.14 -48.59
C TYR A 415 19.98 -5.28 -50.11
N PRO A 416 18.88 -4.79 -50.69
CA PRO A 416 18.61 -4.97 -52.11
C PRO A 416 19.64 -4.25 -52.98
N CYS A 417 20.08 -4.90 -54.05
CA CYS A 417 20.86 -4.30 -55.13
C CYS A 417 19.93 -4.01 -56.30
N ASP A 418 19.99 -2.79 -56.82
CA ASP A 418 19.15 -2.36 -57.93
C ASP A 418 20.01 -2.16 -59.18
N LEU A 419 19.72 -2.91 -60.25
CA LEU A 419 20.39 -2.85 -61.55
C LEU A 419 19.84 -1.73 -62.46
N GLY A 420 18.97 -0.87 -61.92
CA GLY A 420 18.36 0.22 -62.67
C GLY A 420 19.38 1.24 -63.20
N ASP A 421 19.18 1.67 -64.45
CA ASP A 421 20.01 2.66 -65.15
C ASP A 421 20.51 3.77 -64.21
N ALA A 422 21.82 3.80 -63.96
CA ALA A 422 22.51 4.90 -63.30
C ALA A 422 22.35 6.17 -64.16
N LYS A 423 21.18 6.82 -64.07
CA LYS A 423 20.87 8.02 -64.82
C LYS A 423 21.57 9.19 -64.15
N TYR A 424 22.50 9.76 -64.89
CA TYR A 424 23.13 11.05 -64.61
C TYR A 424 22.04 12.12 -64.53
N ASN A 425 21.68 12.51 -63.30
CA ASN A 425 20.66 13.53 -63.09
C ASN A 425 21.36 14.88 -62.94
N ASN A 426 21.34 15.67 -64.01
CA ASN A 426 21.66 17.10 -63.91
C ASN A 426 20.59 17.77 -63.04
N VAL A 427 21.01 18.28 -61.88
CA VAL A 427 20.13 19.03 -60.99
C VAL A 427 19.86 20.39 -61.61
N SER A 428 18.59 20.70 -61.86
CA SER A 428 18.16 22.06 -62.19
C SER A 428 18.38 22.95 -60.97
N ILE A 429 19.30 23.91 -61.07
CA ILE A 429 19.57 24.88 -60.01
C ILE A 429 18.28 25.68 -59.76
N SER A 430 17.79 25.69 -58.51
CA SER A 430 16.59 26.46 -58.18
C SER A 430 16.86 27.96 -58.39
N GLN A 431 15.84 28.67 -58.91
CA GLN A 431 15.94 30.11 -59.18
C GLN A 431 16.36 30.91 -57.91
N GLU A 432 15.96 30.43 -56.72
CA GLU A 432 16.28 31.00 -55.42
C GLU A 432 17.78 30.91 -55.08
N ILE A 433 18.40 29.75 -55.32
CA ILE A 433 19.85 29.56 -55.13
C ILE A 433 20.61 30.43 -56.13
N MET A 434 20.13 30.52 -57.38
CA MET A 434 20.78 31.34 -58.40
C MET A 434 20.71 32.85 -58.05
N ASN A 435 19.58 33.31 -57.50
CA ASN A 435 19.39 34.68 -57.04
C ASN A 435 20.23 35.00 -55.80
N ALA A 436 20.30 34.08 -54.84
CA ALA A 436 21.15 34.21 -53.65
C ALA A 436 22.65 34.20 -54.02
N LEU A 437 23.02 33.40 -55.04
CA LEU A 437 24.37 33.39 -55.55
C LEU A 437 24.71 34.74 -56.20
N ASN A 438 23.90 35.23 -57.14
CA ASN A 438 24.16 36.48 -57.88
C ASN A 438 24.20 37.76 -57.01
N ALA A 439 23.71 37.71 -55.77
CA ALA A 439 23.70 38.86 -54.85
C ALA A 439 25.08 39.20 -54.24
N VAL A 440 26.10 38.35 -54.40
CA VAL A 440 27.43 38.50 -53.77
C VAL A 440 28.54 38.50 -54.83
N ASN A 441 29.49 39.46 -54.77
CA ASN A 441 30.67 39.49 -55.65
C ASN A 441 31.67 38.40 -55.27
N TYR A 442 31.65 37.27 -55.97
CA TYR A 442 32.52 36.13 -55.70
C TYR A 442 33.97 36.34 -56.14
N THR A 443 34.88 35.73 -55.38
CA THR A 443 36.31 35.59 -55.71
C THR A 443 36.68 34.11 -55.65
N TYR A 444 37.79 33.70 -56.28
CA TYR A 444 38.25 32.29 -56.27
C TYR A 444 38.37 31.69 -54.85
N THR A 445 38.56 32.54 -53.83
CA THR A 445 38.65 32.16 -52.41
C THR A 445 37.34 32.25 -51.61
N ARG A 446 36.27 32.83 -52.16
CA ARG A 446 34.95 32.91 -51.53
C ARG A 446 33.89 32.59 -52.58
N ILE A 447 33.46 31.32 -52.61
CA ILE A 447 32.51 30.77 -53.61
C ILE A 447 31.07 30.80 -53.08
N SER A 448 30.86 30.99 -51.77
CA SER A 448 29.53 30.94 -51.14
C SER A 448 29.42 31.85 -49.90
N PRO A 449 28.20 32.27 -49.50
CA PRO A 449 27.99 33.11 -48.32
C PRO A 449 28.52 32.45 -47.03
N SER A 450 28.91 33.28 -46.07
CA SER A 450 29.38 32.81 -44.75
C SER A 450 28.17 32.46 -43.88
N CYS A 451 28.33 31.44 -43.04
CA CYS A 451 27.31 31.07 -42.06
C CYS A 451 27.43 31.93 -40.81
N ASP A 452 26.32 32.19 -40.14
CA ASP A 452 26.31 32.79 -38.83
C ASP A 452 26.56 31.69 -37.77
N CYS A 453 27.29 32.04 -36.71
CA CYS A 453 27.68 31.10 -35.66
C CYS A 453 27.35 31.72 -34.30
N ASP A 454 26.08 31.63 -33.91
CA ASP A 454 25.71 31.84 -32.52
C ASP A 454 26.32 30.73 -31.65
N GLN A 455 26.63 31.02 -30.38
CA GLN A 455 27.40 30.16 -29.45
C GLN A 455 26.87 28.73 -29.24
N LYS A 456 25.76 28.32 -29.88
CA LYS A 456 25.14 27.00 -29.74
C LYS A 456 24.85 26.28 -31.06
N LEU A 457 24.79 26.95 -32.22
CA LEU A 457 24.50 26.30 -33.51
C LEU A 457 24.96 27.17 -34.70
N GLN A 458 25.58 26.55 -35.71
CA GLN A 458 25.89 27.20 -36.98
C GLN A 458 24.63 27.26 -37.86
N THR A 459 24.22 28.45 -38.27
CA THR A 459 23.07 28.69 -39.16
C THR A 459 23.57 29.26 -40.49
N CYS A 460 23.35 28.51 -41.57
CA CYS A 460 23.84 28.86 -42.89
C CYS A 460 22.71 29.44 -43.75
N PRO A 461 22.91 30.57 -44.45
CA PRO A 461 21.92 31.12 -45.38
C PRO A 461 21.77 30.23 -46.63
N ILE A 462 20.63 30.36 -47.32
CA ILE A 462 20.36 29.65 -48.58
C ILE A 462 21.46 29.97 -49.60
N GLY A 463 22.05 28.94 -50.22
CA GLY A 463 23.19 29.06 -51.15
C GLY A 463 24.57 28.96 -50.49
N ALA A 464 24.66 28.84 -49.17
CA ALA A 464 25.91 28.50 -48.48
C ALA A 464 26.39 27.10 -48.91
N GLY A 465 27.66 26.99 -49.32
CA GLY A 465 28.22 25.80 -49.96
C GLY A 465 28.27 25.85 -51.49
N GLY A 466 27.63 26.85 -52.12
CA GLY A 466 27.65 27.01 -53.59
C GLY A 466 26.48 26.30 -54.28
N PRO A 467 26.51 26.17 -55.62
CA PRO A 467 25.45 25.46 -56.33
C PRO A 467 25.43 23.97 -55.94
N THR A 468 24.24 23.36 -55.99
CA THR A 468 24.11 21.93 -55.68
C THR A 468 24.94 21.10 -56.66
N PRO A 469 25.90 20.29 -56.18
CA PRO A 469 26.75 19.48 -57.06
C PRO A 469 25.94 18.40 -57.75
N SER A 470 26.41 17.94 -58.91
CA SER A 470 25.81 16.78 -59.57
C SER A 470 25.99 15.53 -58.73
N TYR A 471 25.06 14.59 -58.82
CA TYR A 471 25.13 13.33 -58.08
C TYR A 471 24.72 12.16 -58.95
N ASP A 472 25.28 11.00 -58.63
CA ASP A 472 24.89 9.72 -59.19
C ASP A 472 24.24 8.87 -58.10
N LYS A 473 23.21 8.11 -58.49
CA LYS A 473 22.71 7.02 -57.65
C LYS A 473 23.51 5.78 -57.94
N THR A 474 24.06 5.20 -56.90
CA THR A 474 24.82 3.94 -56.95
C THR A 474 23.88 2.74 -56.87
N GLU A 475 24.34 1.56 -57.26
CA GLU A 475 23.53 0.32 -57.26
C GLU A 475 23.10 -0.12 -55.86
N THR A 476 23.82 0.35 -54.83
CA THR A 476 23.47 0.17 -53.41
C THR A 476 22.36 1.13 -52.93
N LYS A 477 21.82 1.97 -53.85
CA LYS A 477 20.86 3.07 -53.62
C LYS A 477 21.42 4.26 -52.83
N ASP A 478 22.73 4.35 -52.70
CA ASP A 478 23.39 5.48 -52.07
C ASP A 478 23.61 6.62 -53.08
N THR A 479 23.62 7.86 -52.61
CA THR A 479 23.79 9.05 -53.45
C THR A 479 25.22 9.56 -53.35
N LEU A 480 25.95 9.54 -54.47
CA LEU A 480 27.33 10.00 -54.59
C LEU A 480 27.39 11.36 -55.30
N TYR A 481 27.69 12.43 -54.56
CA TYR A 481 27.90 13.77 -55.14
C TYR A 481 29.29 13.91 -55.75
N ARG A 482 29.38 14.49 -56.94
CA ARG A 482 30.64 14.81 -57.62
C ARG A 482 30.96 16.30 -57.46
N LEU A 483 32.02 16.57 -56.71
CA LEU A 483 32.50 17.91 -56.36
C LEU A 483 33.71 18.25 -57.23
N TYR A 484 33.47 18.82 -58.42
CA TYR A 484 34.55 19.26 -59.32
C TYR A 484 35.14 20.61 -58.88
N ASP A 485 36.42 20.62 -58.47
CA ASP A 485 37.14 21.81 -57.98
C ASP A 485 36.45 22.58 -56.83
N TYR A 486 35.59 21.94 -56.04
CA TYR A 486 35.03 22.54 -54.82
C TYR A 486 36.06 22.54 -53.70
N ASN A 487 36.02 23.56 -52.85
CA ASN A 487 36.64 23.47 -51.54
C ASN A 487 35.77 22.55 -50.65
N ILE A 488 36.18 21.28 -50.56
CA ILE A 488 35.45 20.22 -49.84
C ILE A 488 35.27 20.57 -48.37
N SER A 489 36.30 21.10 -47.71
CA SER A 489 36.22 21.46 -46.29
C SER A 489 35.14 22.51 -46.02
N ASP A 490 35.06 23.54 -46.86
CA ASP A 490 34.05 24.60 -46.78
C ASP A 490 32.65 24.06 -47.13
N TRP A 491 32.54 23.24 -48.18
CA TRP A 491 31.28 22.63 -48.58
C TRP A 491 30.70 21.72 -47.50
N VAL A 492 31.52 20.82 -46.94
CA VAL A 492 31.09 19.89 -45.88
C VAL A 492 30.60 20.66 -44.67
N VAL A 493 31.37 21.63 -44.17
CA VAL A 493 31.01 22.43 -42.98
C VAL A 493 29.71 23.22 -43.19
N LYS A 494 29.54 23.87 -44.34
CA LYS A 494 28.34 24.69 -44.64
C LYS A 494 27.08 23.87 -44.89
N THR A 495 27.22 22.62 -45.30
CA THR A 495 26.09 21.74 -45.63
C THR A 495 25.77 20.71 -44.55
N GLU A 496 26.64 20.51 -43.56
CA GLU A 496 26.50 19.46 -42.53
C GLU A 496 25.19 19.55 -41.74
N PHE A 497 24.72 20.77 -41.45
CA PHE A 497 23.50 21.01 -40.67
C PHE A 497 22.23 21.10 -41.53
N ASN A 498 22.32 20.94 -42.86
CA ASN A 498 21.12 20.85 -43.70
C ASN A 498 20.39 19.53 -43.43
N GLU A 499 19.06 19.57 -43.38
CA GLU A 499 18.19 18.38 -43.13
C GLU A 499 18.43 17.23 -44.13
N GLU A 500 18.95 17.56 -45.31
CA GLU A 500 19.36 16.60 -46.34
C GLU A 500 20.53 15.72 -45.88
N TYR A 501 21.55 16.28 -45.23
CA TYR A 501 22.82 15.59 -44.90
C TYR A 501 22.96 15.18 -43.43
N LEU A 502 22.23 15.84 -42.52
CA LEU A 502 22.33 15.62 -41.08
C LEU A 502 22.07 14.15 -40.70
N MET A 503 23.04 13.50 -40.05
CA MET A 503 23.00 12.08 -39.66
C MET A 503 22.78 11.10 -40.84
N LYS A 504 23.02 11.54 -42.08
CA LYS A 504 22.91 10.73 -43.30
C LYS A 504 24.18 10.75 -44.16
N ARG A 505 25.09 11.70 -43.93
CA ARG A 505 26.42 11.77 -44.55
C ARG A 505 27.51 11.38 -43.56
N PHE A 506 28.05 10.18 -43.71
CA PHE A 506 29.06 9.63 -42.80
C PHE A 506 30.49 9.63 -43.36
N GLY A 507 30.68 10.01 -44.63
CA GLY A 507 32.01 10.08 -45.25
C GLY A 507 31.99 10.41 -46.74
N GLY A 508 33.18 10.43 -47.33
CA GLY A 508 33.42 10.77 -48.74
C GLY A 508 34.88 10.54 -49.13
N PHE A 509 35.19 10.82 -50.39
CA PHE A 509 36.49 10.61 -51.00
C PHE A 509 36.97 11.90 -51.65
N ASP A 510 38.25 12.21 -51.56
CA ASP A 510 38.83 13.40 -52.17
C ASP A 510 40.08 13.01 -52.97
N PHE A 511 40.03 13.20 -54.27
CA PHE A 511 41.12 12.89 -55.18
C PHE A 511 42.00 14.12 -55.30
N LEU A 512 43.26 14.01 -54.87
CA LEU A 512 44.17 15.15 -54.87
C LEU A 512 44.81 15.30 -56.25
N ALA A 513 44.85 16.54 -56.77
CA ALA A 513 45.56 16.85 -58.00
C ALA A 513 47.06 16.56 -57.80
N GLN A 514 47.68 15.90 -58.77
CA GLN A 514 49.11 15.67 -58.70
C GLN A 514 49.84 17.00 -58.90
N ASN A 515 50.57 17.43 -57.87
CA ASN A 515 51.52 18.53 -58.01
C ASN A 515 52.71 18.01 -58.82
N ASN A 516 52.90 18.55 -60.02
CA ASN A 516 54.08 18.34 -60.86
C ASN A 516 55.31 18.99 -60.20
N PHE A 517 55.79 18.48 -59.07
CA PHE A 517 57.19 18.66 -58.69
C PHE A 517 58.06 17.79 -59.60
N ASN A 518 58.17 18.22 -60.86
CA ASN A 518 58.89 17.57 -61.96
C ASN A 518 60.43 17.66 -61.80
N SER A 519 60.98 17.28 -60.65
CA SER A 519 62.44 17.17 -60.46
C SER A 519 62.92 15.77 -60.04
N ILE A 520 62.04 14.76 -60.06
CA ILE A 520 62.38 13.38 -59.62
C ILE A 520 62.06 12.32 -60.70
N ASP A 521 61.60 12.70 -61.90
CA ASP A 521 61.42 11.72 -63.00
C ASP A 521 62.73 11.10 -63.51
N LEU A 522 63.89 11.73 -63.24
CA LEU A 522 65.21 11.15 -63.55
C LEU A 522 65.64 10.05 -62.54
N LEU A 523 64.95 9.94 -61.40
CA LEU A 523 65.21 8.93 -60.37
C LEU A 523 64.29 7.69 -60.52
N ASN A 524 63.19 7.79 -61.26
CA ASN A 524 62.20 6.70 -61.36
C ASN A 524 62.73 5.46 -62.10
N GLN A 525 63.54 5.60 -63.15
CA GLN A 525 64.13 4.41 -63.80
C GLN A 525 65.35 3.86 -63.06
N THR A 526 66.19 4.74 -62.48
CA THR A 526 67.44 4.31 -61.83
C THR A 526 67.23 3.65 -60.47
N LEU A 527 66.20 4.03 -59.71
CA LEU A 527 65.84 3.37 -58.45
C LEU A 527 65.12 2.04 -58.69
N ILE A 528 64.24 1.95 -59.69
CA ILE A 528 63.56 0.69 -60.05
C ILE A 528 64.56 -0.31 -60.61
N ASP A 529 65.47 0.11 -61.49
CA ASP A 529 66.58 -0.73 -61.98
C ASP A 529 67.53 -1.12 -60.83
N GLY A 530 67.74 -0.25 -59.85
CA GLY A 530 68.50 -0.55 -58.63
C GLY A 530 67.83 -1.60 -57.73
N ILE A 531 66.50 -1.55 -57.58
CA ILE A 531 65.71 -2.53 -56.82
C ILE A 531 65.62 -3.87 -57.58
N VAL A 532 65.40 -3.84 -58.90
CA VAL A 532 65.36 -5.04 -59.75
C VAL A 532 66.74 -5.70 -59.82
N ASN A 533 67.83 -4.94 -59.93
CA ASN A 533 69.17 -5.49 -59.85
C ASN A 533 69.47 -6.06 -58.47
N ALA A 534 69.05 -5.41 -57.39
CA ALA A 534 69.15 -5.97 -56.04
C ALA A 534 68.40 -7.30 -55.96
N ILE A 535 67.14 -7.39 -56.43
CA ILE A 535 66.35 -8.62 -56.46
C ILE A 535 66.99 -9.73 -57.32
N ASN A 536 67.61 -9.38 -58.44
CA ASN A 536 68.36 -10.34 -59.25
C ASN A 536 69.68 -10.80 -58.58
N THR A 537 70.28 -9.96 -57.73
CA THR A 537 71.40 -10.37 -56.85
C THR A 537 70.92 -11.26 -55.70
N ILE A 538 69.68 -11.08 -55.21
CA ILE A 538 69.02 -11.93 -54.19
C ILE A 538 68.85 -13.38 -54.69
N ASN A 539 68.50 -13.58 -55.96
CA ASN A 539 68.30 -14.91 -56.52
C ASN A 539 69.63 -15.65 -56.83
N SER A 540 70.75 -14.94 -56.89
CA SER A 540 72.07 -15.51 -57.21
C SER A 540 72.96 -15.72 -55.98
N ALA A 541 72.58 -15.22 -54.81
CA ALA A 541 73.28 -15.44 -53.55
C ALA A 541 72.34 -16.05 -52.50
N ASN A 542 72.57 -17.33 -52.13
CA ASN A 542 71.94 -18.00 -50.99
C ASN A 542 72.39 -17.39 -49.65
N GLN A 543 72.03 -16.12 -49.38
CA GLN A 543 72.24 -15.47 -48.09
C GLN A 543 70.95 -14.83 -47.58
N SER A 544 70.69 -15.04 -46.29
CA SER A 544 69.58 -14.44 -45.54
C SER A 544 69.77 -12.93 -45.42
N ILE A 545 68.83 -12.16 -45.95
CA ILE A 545 68.84 -10.70 -45.93
C ILE A 545 68.16 -10.20 -44.66
N THR A 546 68.89 -9.47 -43.82
CA THR A 546 68.33 -8.79 -42.65
C THR A 546 68.17 -7.27 -42.83
N ASN A 547 68.54 -6.67 -43.96
CA ASN A 547 68.41 -5.22 -44.14
C ASN A 547 67.97 -4.86 -45.56
N VAL A 548 66.65 -4.83 -45.78
CA VAL A 548 66.08 -3.86 -46.72
C VAL A 548 66.26 -2.51 -46.04
N ASP A 549 67.09 -1.62 -46.61
CA ASP A 549 67.36 -0.31 -46.03
C ASP A 549 66.04 0.45 -45.77
N ALA A 550 65.62 0.51 -44.51
CA ALA A 550 64.40 1.21 -44.09
C ALA A 550 64.38 2.67 -44.57
N ALA A 551 65.57 3.27 -44.78
CA ALA A 551 65.74 4.59 -45.38
C ALA A 551 65.31 4.67 -46.85
N LYS A 552 65.54 3.63 -47.66
CA LYS A 552 65.12 3.59 -49.08
C LYS A 552 63.60 3.39 -49.19
N VAL A 553 63.03 2.56 -48.32
CA VAL A 553 61.58 2.37 -48.22
C VAL A 553 60.90 3.64 -47.72
N ALA A 554 61.45 4.31 -46.71
CA ALA A 554 60.96 5.59 -46.22
C ALA A 554 61.08 6.72 -47.27
N ALA A 555 62.15 6.73 -48.08
CA ALA A 555 62.31 7.67 -49.18
C ALA A 555 61.26 7.45 -50.28
N PHE A 556 60.95 6.20 -50.63
CA PHE A 556 59.89 5.86 -51.58
C PHE A 556 58.52 6.41 -51.15
N PHE A 557 58.14 6.24 -49.87
CA PHE A 557 56.87 6.79 -49.35
C PHE A 557 56.85 8.31 -49.21
N ARG A 558 58.00 8.99 -49.12
CA ARG A 558 58.08 10.46 -49.11
C ARG A 558 57.95 11.08 -50.51
N ILE A 559 58.32 10.33 -51.55
CA ILE A 559 58.34 10.80 -52.95
C ILE A 559 56.97 10.64 -53.62
N HIS A 560 56.15 9.67 -53.21
CA HIS A 560 54.79 9.48 -53.70
C HIS A 560 53.75 9.98 -52.68
N PRO A 561 53.26 11.23 -52.79
CA PRO A 561 52.21 11.73 -51.90
C PRO A 561 50.91 10.92 -52.09
N PRO A 562 50.06 10.82 -51.05
CA PRO A 562 48.78 10.14 -51.14
C PRO A 562 47.92 10.79 -52.23
N GLN A 563 47.44 9.99 -53.19
CA GLN A 563 46.65 10.47 -54.32
C GLN A 563 45.16 10.64 -53.96
N VAL A 564 44.72 10.06 -52.83
CA VAL A 564 43.32 10.09 -52.38
C VAL A 564 43.27 10.23 -50.86
N SER A 565 42.37 11.09 -50.39
CA SER A 565 42.02 11.26 -48.98
C SER A 565 40.62 10.71 -48.71
N VAL A 566 40.47 9.94 -47.64
CA VAL A 566 39.18 9.43 -47.17
C VAL A 566 38.66 10.35 -46.08
N TRP A 567 37.49 10.94 -46.31
CA TRP A 567 36.77 11.75 -45.34
C TRP A 567 35.77 10.87 -44.59
N TYR A 568 35.69 11.02 -43.27
CA TYR A 568 34.74 10.30 -42.43
C TYR A 568 34.17 11.21 -41.34
N ASN A 569 32.95 10.91 -40.90
CA ASN A 569 32.27 11.61 -39.83
C ASN A 569 32.30 10.77 -38.55
N ASN A 570 32.99 11.23 -37.52
CA ASN A 570 33.17 10.49 -36.27
C ASN A 570 31.86 10.32 -35.45
N LYS A 571 30.74 10.94 -35.87
CA LYS A 571 29.41 10.64 -35.32
C LYS A 571 28.96 9.20 -35.63
N GLY A 572 29.39 8.64 -36.76
CA GLY A 572 29.22 7.22 -37.06
C GLY A 572 30.39 6.44 -36.49
N TRP A 573 30.15 5.58 -35.49
CA TRP A 573 31.23 4.92 -34.74
C TRP A 573 32.21 4.13 -35.64
N PRO A 574 31.75 3.26 -36.58
CA PRO A 574 32.65 2.57 -37.50
C PRO A 574 32.96 3.33 -38.81
N SER A 575 32.64 4.62 -38.93
CA SER A 575 32.73 5.35 -40.21
C SER A 575 34.13 5.37 -40.82
N SER A 576 35.16 5.65 -40.03
CA SER A 576 36.54 5.73 -40.51
C SER A 576 36.97 4.47 -41.25
N VAL A 577 36.78 3.32 -40.62
CA VAL A 577 37.21 2.02 -41.17
C VAL A 577 36.27 1.53 -42.27
N ALA A 578 34.97 1.85 -42.18
CA ALA A 578 34.00 1.51 -43.23
C ALA A 578 34.31 2.22 -44.56
N PHE A 579 34.55 3.54 -44.53
CA PHE A 579 34.90 4.30 -45.74
C PHE A 579 36.30 3.95 -46.26
N LEU A 580 37.25 3.61 -45.37
CA LEU A 580 38.55 3.08 -45.77
C LEU A 580 38.42 1.73 -46.49
N ASN A 581 37.57 0.82 -46.00
CA ASN A 581 37.33 -0.47 -46.66
C ASN A 581 36.68 -0.27 -48.05
N VAL A 582 35.76 0.69 -48.19
CA VAL A 582 35.19 1.04 -49.49
C VAL A 582 36.26 1.58 -50.45
N PHE A 583 37.15 2.45 -49.97
CA PHE A 583 38.25 2.93 -50.78
C PHE A 583 39.18 1.77 -51.22
N ASN A 584 39.55 0.86 -50.31
CA ASN A 584 40.39 -0.28 -50.65
C ASN A 584 39.76 -1.20 -51.71
N ASN A 585 38.44 -1.38 -51.65
CA ASN A 585 37.68 -2.10 -52.67
C ASN A 585 37.71 -1.37 -54.03
N ALA A 586 37.47 -0.06 -54.03
CA ALA A 586 37.54 0.76 -55.24
C ALA A 586 38.97 0.79 -55.83
N PHE A 587 39.99 0.83 -54.98
CA PHE A 587 41.39 0.79 -55.36
C PHE A 587 41.77 -0.55 -56.02
N LEU A 588 41.41 -1.67 -55.38
CA LEU A 588 41.61 -3.02 -55.91
C LEU A 588 41.00 -3.16 -57.32
N ARG A 589 39.75 -2.74 -57.46
CA ARG A 589 39.00 -2.81 -58.72
C ARG A 589 39.56 -1.85 -59.77
N GLY A 590 40.01 -0.66 -59.35
CA GLY A 590 40.64 0.32 -60.23
C GLY A 590 41.96 -0.20 -60.82
N LEU A 591 42.76 -0.92 -60.03
CA LEU A 591 43.97 -1.58 -60.51
C LEU A 591 43.67 -2.71 -61.51
N LEU A 592 42.62 -3.50 -61.28
CA LEU A 592 42.18 -4.54 -62.21
C LEU A 592 41.74 -3.95 -63.55
N LEU A 593 40.93 -2.88 -63.50
CA LEU A 593 40.49 -2.12 -64.67
C LEU A 593 41.66 -1.53 -65.49
N GLN A 594 42.71 -1.08 -64.81
CA GLN A 594 43.90 -0.55 -65.49
C GLN A 594 44.69 -1.65 -66.21
N LYS A 595 44.71 -2.87 -65.66
CA LYS A 595 45.47 -3.99 -66.20
C LYS A 595 44.77 -4.68 -67.38
N SER A 596 43.43 -4.82 -67.32
CA SER A 596 42.62 -5.37 -68.41
C SER A 596 41.16 -4.95 -68.24
N SER A 597 40.58 -4.36 -69.28
CA SER A 597 39.18 -3.92 -69.30
C SER A 597 38.17 -5.08 -69.39
N SER A 598 38.62 -6.34 -69.54
CA SER A 598 37.75 -7.52 -69.63
C SER A 598 37.70 -8.36 -68.35
N THR A 599 38.37 -7.97 -67.27
CA THR A 599 38.33 -8.72 -66.00
C THR A 599 36.99 -8.51 -65.28
N PRO A 600 36.32 -9.57 -64.77
CA PRO A 600 35.07 -9.45 -64.03
C PRO A 600 35.31 -8.81 -62.65
N ILE A 601 34.97 -7.53 -62.51
CA ILE A 601 35.22 -6.71 -61.31
C ILE A 601 34.29 -7.10 -60.16
N ASP A 602 33.14 -7.66 -60.50
CA ASP A 602 32.04 -8.09 -59.61
C ASP A 602 32.34 -9.37 -58.80
N GLU A 603 33.45 -10.04 -59.11
CA GLU A 603 33.94 -11.24 -58.40
C GLU A 603 34.97 -10.90 -57.32
N TYR A 604 35.56 -9.69 -57.36
CA TYR A 604 36.63 -9.29 -56.43
C TYR A 604 36.15 -8.24 -55.43
N GLY A 605 36.37 -8.51 -54.15
CA GLY A 605 36.14 -7.57 -53.06
C GLY A 605 36.73 -8.02 -51.74
N ILE A 606 36.92 -7.06 -50.85
CA ILE A 606 37.49 -7.19 -49.51
C ILE A 606 36.40 -6.84 -48.50
N THR A 607 36.03 -7.79 -47.66
CA THR A 607 35.15 -7.56 -46.49
C THR A 607 36.01 -7.36 -45.26
N ALA A 608 35.74 -6.29 -44.51
CA ALA A 608 36.35 -6.05 -43.21
C ALA A 608 35.31 -6.31 -42.11
N ILE A 609 35.68 -7.14 -41.13
CA ILE A 609 34.83 -7.49 -40.00
C ILE A 609 35.56 -7.10 -38.73
N SER A 610 34.96 -6.22 -37.94
CA SER A 610 35.42 -5.93 -36.59
C SER A 610 34.85 -6.98 -35.66
N HIS A 611 35.66 -7.99 -35.33
CA HIS A 611 35.32 -8.97 -34.31
C HIS A 611 35.95 -8.54 -32.98
N PRO A 612 35.16 -8.34 -31.90
CA PRO A 612 35.74 -8.05 -30.60
C PRO A 612 36.60 -9.22 -30.13
N LEU A 613 37.74 -8.94 -29.51
CA LEU A 613 38.54 -9.98 -28.87
C LEU A 613 37.80 -10.50 -27.62
N PRO A 614 37.98 -11.79 -27.25
CA PRO A 614 37.49 -12.27 -25.97
C PRO A 614 38.06 -11.38 -24.86
N GLN A 615 37.18 -10.95 -23.94
CA GLN A 615 37.51 -9.94 -22.95
C GLN A 615 38.68 -10.37 -22.07
N ALA A 616 39.61 -9.46 -21.82
CA ALA A 616 40.66 -9.66 -20.82
C ALA A 616 40.07 -9.53 -19.41
N ALA A 617 40.71 -10.15 -18.41
CA ALA A 617 40.26 -10.16 -17.01
C ALA A 617 39.93 -8.77 -16.42
N ILE A 618 40.55 -7.70 -16.92
CA ILE A 618 40.34 -6.32 -16.46
C ILE A 618 39.02 -5.71 -16.99
N GLN A 619 38.54 -6.14 -18.16
CA GLN A 619 37.28 -5.64 -18.74
C GLN A 619 36.05 -6.29 -18.08
N ILE A 620 36.24 -7.50 -17.56
CA ILE A 620 35.24 -8.25 -16.79
C ILE A 620 34.78 -7.45 -15.56
N ASP A 621 35.69 -6.78 -14.85
CA ASP A 621 35.33 -6.00 -13.65
C ASP A 621 34.38 -4.84 -13.97
N SER A 622 34.59 -4.15 -15.09
CA SER A 622 33.72 -3.04 -15.50
C SER A 622 32.32 -3.49 -15.91
N GLU A 623 32.21 -4.66 -16.55
CA GLU A 623 30.92 -5.25 -16.93
C GLU A 623 30.16 -5.77 -15.70
N ILE A 624 30.88 -6.42 -14.78
CA ILE A 624 30.35 -6.83 -13.48
C ILE A 624 29.79 -5.61 -12.73
N GLN A 625 30.50 -4.48 -12.69
CA GLN A 625 30.03 -3.27 -12.02
C GLN A 625 28.74 -2.69 -12.62
N THR A 626 28.58 -2.68 -13.95
CA THR A 626 27.34 -2.20 -14.58
C THR A 626 26.15 -3.10 -14.28
N ASN A 627 26.36 -4.42 -14.28
CA ASN A 627 25.31 -5.37 -13.94
C ASN A 627 24.94 -5.30 -12.46
N ILE A 628 25.93 -5.16 -11.57
CA ILE A 628 25.74 -4.94 -10.13
C ILE A 628 24.87 -3.70 -9.86
N ALA A 629 25.01 -2.62 -10.62
CA ALA A 629 24.21 -1.41 -10.44
C ALA A 629 22.72 -1.61 -10.80
N LEU A 630 22.42 -2.31 -11.91
CA LEU A 630 21.06 -2.69 -12.29
C LEU A 630 20.44 -3.64 -11.26
N GLU A 631 21.24 -4.55 -10.73
CA GLU A 631 20.81 -5.51 -9.72
C GLU A 631 20.56 -4.83 -8.35
N LEU A 632 21.40 -3.86 -7.96
CA LEU A 632 21.14 -3.00 -6.81
C LEU A 632 19.81 -2.24 -6.93
N PHE A 633 19.50 -1.72 -8.13
CA PHE A 633 18.22 -1.08 -8.40
C PHE A 633 17.04 -2.04 -8.18
N THR A 634 17.15 -3.30 -8.62
CA THR A 634 16.10 -4.29 -8.34
C THR A 634 15.93 -4.55 -6.85
N ALA A 635 17.02 -4.70 -6.09
CA ALA A 635 16.96 -4.93 -4.65
C ALA A 635 16.27 -3.77 -3.94
N ILE A 636 16.60 -2.52 -4.30
CA ILE A 636 15.98 -1.29 -3.80
C ILE A 636 14.46 -1.28 -4.04
N CYS A 637 14.02 -1.59 -5.26
CA CYS A 637 12.59 -1.62 -5.59
C CYS A 637 11.83 -2.72 -4.82
N VAL A 638 12.47 -3.87 -4.59
CA VAL A 638 11.86 -4.97 -3.82
C VAL A 638 11.74 -4.60 -2.33
N ILE A 639 12.76 -3.97 -1.74
CA ILE A 639 12.69 -3.43 -0.37
C ILE A 639 11.53 -2.45 -0.25
N PHE A 640 11.45 -1.52 -1.20
CA PHE A 640 10.38 -0.51 -1.23
C PHE A 640 9.00 -1.17 -1.29
N ALA A 641 8.81 -2.16 -2.17
CA ALA A 641 7.57 -2.91 -2.29
C ALA A 641 7.18 -3.64 -0.99
N LEU A 642 8.13 -4.33 -0.37
CA LEU A 642 7.88 -5.18 0.80
C LEU A 642 7.85 -4.42 2.12
N ALA A 643 8.27 -3.15 2.15
CA ALA A 643 8.19 -2.29 3.34
C ALA A 643 6.75 -1.89 3.71
N PHE A 644 5.83 -1.84 2.73
CA PHE A 644 4.44 -1.45 2.94
C PHE A 644 3.58 -2.54 3.59
N ILE A 645 3.90 -3.81 3.37
CA ILE A 645 3.04 -4.93 3.82
C ILE A 645 3.02 -5.03 5.35
N PRO A 646 4.16 -5.03 6.08
CA PRO A 646 4.12 -5.07 7.54
C PRO A 646 3.45 -3.83 8.15
N ALA A 647 3.55 -2.67 7.49
CA ALA A 647 2.89 -1.44 7.93
C ALA A 647 1.36 -1.51 7.81
N SER A 648 0.81 -2.30 6.87
CA SER A 648 -0.64 -2.46 6.74
C SER A 648 -1.25 -3.28 7.89
N PHE A 649 -0.55 -4.33 8.34
CA PHE A 649 -0.99 -5.14 9.48
C PHE A 649 -1.04 -4.33 10.79
N LEU A 650 -0.18 -3.32 10.91
CA LEU A 650 -0.18 -2.39 12.04
C LEU A 650 -1.49 -1.58 12.14
N VAL A 651 -2.09 -1.20 11.01
CA VAL A 651 -3.33 -0.42 10.96
C VAL A 651 -4.46 -1.16 11.68
N PHE A 652 -4.58 -2.47 11.46
CA PHE A 652 -5.54 -3.32 12.18
C PHE A 652 -5.34 -3.23 13.70
N LEU A 653 -4.10 -3.32 14.16
CA LEU A 653 -3.80 -3.36 15.59
C LEU A 653 -4.07 -2.02 16.26
N ILE A 654 -3.78 -0.90 15.57
CA ILE A 654 -4.12 0.45 16.04
C ILE A 654 -5.65 0.59 16.14
N ASP A 655 -6.39 0.16 15.12
CA ASP A 655 -7.85 0.18 15.16
C ASP A 655 -8.43 -0.61 16.34
N GLU A 656 -7.88 -1.78 16.67
CA GLU A 656 -8.33 -2.57 17.83
C GLU A 656 -8.02 -1.91 19.17
N ASN A 657 -6.89 -1.21 19.26
CA ASN A 657 -6.53 -0.45 20.46
C ASN A 657 -7.46 0.75 20.65
N VAL A 658 -7.75 1.50 19.58
CA VAL A 658 -8.60 2.70 19.61
C VAL A 658 -10.06 2.33 19.90
N THR A 659 -10.56 1.27 19.29
CA THR A 659 -11.93 0.77 19.54
C THR A 659 -12.06 0.02 20.86
N THR A 660 -10.96 -0.17 21.60
CA THR A 660 -10.89 -0.97 22.84
C THR A 660 -11.35 -2.43 22.69
N SER A 661 -11.47 -2.93 21.45
CA SER A 661 -11.89 -4.31 21.16
C SER A 661 -10.89 -5.33 21.73
N LYS A 662 -9.59 -5.00 21.73
CA LYS A 662 -8.55 -5.84 22.35
C LYS A 662 -8.76 -5.97 23.87
N HIS A 663 -9.19 -4.90 24.54
CA HIS A 663 -9.48 -4.95 25.98
C HIS A 663 -10.67 -5.86 26.28
N LEU A 664 -11.74 -5.75 25.49
CA LEU A 664 -12.92 -6.62 25.62
C LEU A 664 -12.55 -8.11 25.51
N GLN A 665 -11.68 -8.48 24.56
CA GLN A 665 -11.22 -9.86 24.40
C GLN A 665 -10.44 -10.39 25.62
N PHE A 666 -9.65 -9.54 26.26
CA PHE A 666 -8.95 -9.89 27.49
C PHE A 666 -9.89 -10.03 28.69
N VAL A 667 -10.91 -9.18 28.78
CA VAL A 667 -11.98 -9.31 29.79
C VAL A 667 -12.75 -10.62 29.57
N SER A 668 -12.92 -11.07 28.32
CA SER A 668 -13.50 -12.38 27.99
C SER A 668 -12.59 -13.59 28.26
N GLY A 669 -11.38 -13.39 28.81
CA GLY A 669 -10.48 -14.47 29.22
C GLY A 669 -9.48 -14.96 28.17
N VAL A 670 -9.27 -14.23 27.07
CA VAL A 670 -8.21 -14.54 26.10
C VAL A 670 -6.84 -14.18 26.71
N LYS A 671 -5.87 -15.10 26.65
CA LYS A 671 -4.50 -14.81 27.13
C LYS A 671 -3.75 -13.91 26.12
N GLY A 672 -2.82 -13.10 26.61
CA GLY A 672 -2.00 -12.24 25.74
C GLY A 672 -1.20 -13.03 24.69
N ILE A 673 -0.63 -14.18 25.07
CA ILE A 673 0.15 -15.04 24.18
C ILE A 673 -0.72 -15.61 23.06
N THR A 674 -1.93 -16.09 23.38
CA THR A 674 -2.84 -16.67 22.39
C THR A 674 -3.33 -15.61 21.40
N TYR A 675 -3.56 -14.38 21.88
CA TYR A 675 -3.90 -13.24 21.01
C TYR A 675 -2.78 -12.91 20.02
N TRP A 676 -1.54 -12.74 20.50
CA TRP A 676 -0.41 -12.38 19.62
C TRP A 676 -0.02 -13.52 18.68
N ALA A 677 -0.07 -14.78 19.11
CA ALA A 677 0.17 -15.92 18.25
C ALA A 677 -0.89 -16.04 17.13
N ALA A 678 -2.18 -15.85 17.44
CA ALA A 678 -3.24 -15.89 16.43
C ALA A 678 -3.08 -14.76 15.40
N ASN A 679 -2.75 -13.55 15.85
CA ASN A 679 -2.49 -12.42 14.95
C ASN A 679 -1.26 -12.67 14.07
N PHE A 680 -0.17 -13.17 14.65
CA PHE A 680 1.05 -13.49 13.90
C PHE A 680 0.84 -14.55 12.83
N VAL A 681 0.13 -15.63 13.14
CA VAL A 681 -0.20 -16.68 12.17
C VAL A 681 -1.05 -16.12 11.02
N TRP A 682 -2.02 -15.26 11.33
CA TRP A 682 -2.85 -14.62 10.30
C TRP A 682 -2.05 -13.67 9.40
N ASP A 683 -1.27 -12.78 10.00
CA ASP A 683 -0.48 -11.78 9.29
C ASP A 683 0.59 -12.47 8.42
N LEU A 684 1.24 -13.53 8.93
CA LEU A 684 2.21 -14.34 8.18
C LEU A 684 1.54 -15.07 7.00
N ALA A 685 0.34 -15.62 7.19
CA ALA A 685 -0.40 -16.28 6.12
C ALA A 685 -0.78 -15.31 4.99
N ASN A 686 -1.23 -14.09 5.32
CA ASN A 686 -1.51 -13.08 4.30
C ASN A 686 -0.23 -12.60 3.61
N TYR A 687 0.86 -12.44 4.35
CA TYR A 687 2.15 -12.06 3.80
C TYR A 687 2.66 -13.09 2.76
N CYS A 688 2.45 -14.39 3.01
CA CYS A 688 2.80 -15.46 2.06
C CYS A 688 2.10 -15.32 0.70
N VAL A 689 0.88 -14.77 0.65
CA VAL A 689 0.17 -14.51 -0.61
C VAL A 689 0.93 -13.49 -1.45
N SER A 690 1.37 -12.38 -0.84
CA SER A 690 2.14 -11.34 -1.54
C SER A 690 3.50 -11.85 -2.02
N ILE A 691 4.22 -12.64 -1.21
CA ILE A 691 5.47 -13.27 -1.65
C ILE A 691 5.25 -14.22 -2.83
N GLY A 692 4.16 -15.01 -2.78
CA GLY A 692 3.81 -15.92 -3.87
C GLY A 692 3.71 -15.19 -5.20
N PHE A 693 3.04 -14.03 -5.21
CA PHE A 693 2.97 -13.17 -6.41
C PHE A 693 4.34 -12.60 -6.80
N CYS A 694 5.14 -12.10 -5.85
CA CYS A 694 6.49 -11.61 -6.15
C CYS A 694 7.36 -12.69 -6.81
N ILE A 695 7.33 -13.93 -6.31
CA ILE A 695 8.09 -15.06 -6.89
C ILE A 695 7.58 -15.41 -8.28
N ILE A 696 6.26 -15.43 -8.50
CA ILE A 696 5.68 -15.64 -9.83
C ILE A 696 6.18 -14.57 -10.81
N ILE A 697 6.30 -13.30 -10.38
CA ILE A 697 6.85 -12.23 -11.21
C ILE A 697 8.34 -12.52 -11.54
N PHE A 698 9.17 -12.86 -10.56
CA PHE A 698 10.57 -13.23 -10.82
C PHE A 698 10.69 -14.38 -11.82
N LEU A 699 9.88 -15.43 -11.66
CA LEU A 699 9.81 -16.56 -12.58
C LEU A 699 9.34 -16.16 -14.00
N ALA A 700 8.34 -15.28 -14.10
CA ALA A 700 7.79 -14.85 -15.39
C ALA A 700 8.80 -14.03 -16.22
N PHE A 701 9.63 -13.21 -15.57
CA PHE A 701 10.64 -12.39 -16.24
C PHE A 701 11.95 -13.15 -16.52
N GLY A 702 12.19 -14.27 -15.83
CA GLY A 702 13.29 -15.19 -16.14
C GLY A 702 14.69 -14.59 -15.96
N ILE A 703 14.91 -13.75 -14.94
CA ILE A 703 16.25 -13.21 -14.66
C ILE A 703 17.11 -14.31 -14.02
N GLU A 704 18.20 -14.68 -14.67
CA GLU A 704 19.06 -15.82 -14.28
C GLU A 704 19.60 -15.68 -12.85
N ALA A 705 19.90 -14.46 -12.39
CA ALA A 705 20.35 -14.17 -11.02
C ALA A 705 19.43 -14.75 -9.92
N TYR A 706 18.12 -14.72 -10.14
CA TYR A 706 17.11 -15.07 -9.15
C TYR A 706 16.39 -16.39 -9.44
N VAL A 707 16.26 -16.75 -10.72
CA VAL A 707 15.47 -17.90 -11.18
C VAL A 707 16.28 -19.20 -11.27
N HIS A 708 17.61 -19.13 -11.24
CA HIS A 708 18.45 -20.33 -11.28
C HIS A 708 18.10 -21.32 -10.16
N GLN A 709 18.14 -22.63 -10.44
CA GLN A 709 17.66 -23.68 -9.54
C GLN A 709 18.31 -23.64 -8.13
N THR A 710 19.57 -23.23 -8.05
CA THR A 710 20.31 -23.07 -6.80
C THR A 710 19.94 -21.81 -6.02
N ASN A 711 19.46 -20.78 -6.70
CA ASN A 711 19.25 -19.44 -6.14
C ASN A 711 17.78 -19.22 -5.73
N LEU A 712 16.84 -19.88 -6.42
CA LEU A 712 15.41 -19.76 -6.20
C LEU A 712 15.00 -20.09 -4.75
N LEU A 713 15.55 -21.16 -4.17
CA LEU A 713 15.27 -21.53 -2.79
C LEU A 713 15.79 -20.47 -1.81
N CYS A 714 16.97 -19.91 -2.08
CA CYS A 714 17.56 -18.87 -1.26
C CYS A 714 16.71 -17.59 -1.30
N LEU A 715 16.22 -17.20 -2.48
CA LEU A 715 15.30 -16.08 -2.66
C LEU A 715 14.00 -16.28 -1.87
N PHE A 716 13.37 -17.46 -2.00
CA PHE A 716 12.15 -17.78 -1.25
C PHE A 716 12.36 -17.67 0.26
N LEU A 717 13.44 -18.26 0.78
CA LEU A 717 13.77 -18.22 2.21
C LEU A 717 14.06 -16.80 2.70
N LEU A 718 14.76 -15.99 1.90
CA LEU A 718 15.05 -14.60 2.24
C LEU A 718 13.77 -13.77 2.35
N LEU A 719 12.85 -13.89 1.37
CA LEU A 719 11.57 -13.20 1.38
C LEU A 719 10.67 -13.67 2.52
N PHE A 720 10.58 -14.99 2.74
CA PHE A 720 9.76 -15.57 3.81
C PHE A 720 10.26 -15.16 5.20
N LEU A 721 11.56 -15.29 5.47
CA LEU A 721 12.15 -14.93 6.77
C LEU A 721 12.10 -13.43 7.03
N TYR A 722 12.14 -12.59 6.00
CA TYR A 722 11.90 -11.15 6.16
C TYR A 722 10.51 -10.86 6.74
N GLY A 723 9.44 -11.51 6.26
CA GLY A 723 8.11 -11.38 6.85
C GLY A 723 8.04 -11.90 8.29
N PHE A 724 8.65 -13.07 8.52
CA PHE A 724 8.75 -13.67 9.84
C PHE A 724 9.42 -12.74 10.87
N ALA A 725 10.43 -11.98 10.45
CA ALA A 725 11.15 -11.02 11.30
C ALA A 725 10.43 -9.68 11.46
N THR A 726 9.87 -9.13 10.36
CA THR A 726 9.30 -7.78 10.35
C THR A 726 7.93 -7.70 10.99
N ILE A 727 7.07 -8.72 10.89
CA ILE A 727 5.73 -8.67 11.47
C ILE A 727 5.79 -8.49 13.00
N PRO A 728 6.57 -9.27 13.77
CA PRO A 728 6.66 -9.10 15.22
C PRO A 728 7.32 -7.78 15.62
N LEU A 729 8.25 -7.25 14.82
CA LEU A 729 8.87 -5.93 15.04
C LEU A 729 7.82 -4.80 15.04
N MET A 730 6.75 -4.93 14.25
CA MET A 730 5.71 -3.90 14.16
C MET A 730 4.72 -3.91 15.33
N TYR A 731 4.62 -5.01 16.09
CA TYR A 731 3.59 -5.14 17.14
C TYR A 731 3.74 -4.16 18.31
N PRO A 732 4.93 -3.96 18.91
CA PRO A 732 5.13 -2.96 19.96
C PRO A 732 4.88 -1.53 19.51
N ILE A 733 5.05 -1.26 18.22
CA ILE A 733 4.92 0.09 17.64
C ILE A 733 3.46 0.57 17.69
N ASN A 734 2.49 -0.34 17.76
CA ASN A 734 1.06 0.03 17.79
C ASN A 734 0.67 0.92 18.98
N TYR A 735 1.45 0.92 20.06
CA TYR A 735 1.18 1.72 21.26
C TYR A 735 1.59 3.18 21.08
N LEU A 736 2.43 3.51 20.10
CA LEU A 736 2.86 4.89 19.83
C LEU A 736 1.79 5.71 19.09
N PHE A 737 0.87 5.06 18.38
CA PHE A 737 -0.08 5.74 17.50
C PHE A 737 -1.52 5.64 18.02
N ARG A 738 -2.22 6.77 18.03
CA ARG A 738 -3.66 6.86 18.30
C ARG A 738 -4.51 6.90 17.04
N THR A 739 -3.93 7.21 15.88
CA THR A 739 -4.64 7.28 14.60
C THR A 739 -4.05 6.28 13.59
N PRO A 740 -4.86 5.41 12.96
CA PRO A 740 -4.35 4.33 12.11
C PRO A 740 -3.66 4.80 10.83
N SER A 741 -4.20 5.82 10.18
CA SER A 741 -3.67 6.36 8.91
C SER A 741 -2.28 6.99 9.07
N THR A 742 -2.05 7.71 10.18
CA THR A 742 -0.75 8.30 10.46
C THR A 742 0.29 7.22 10.77
N GLY A 743 -0.10 6.19 11.52
CA GLY A 743 0.75 5.02 11.79
C GLY A 743 1.23 4.33 10.53
N PHE A 744 0.33 4.10 9.55
CA PHE A 744 0.70 3.51 8.27
C PHE A 744 1.78 4.31 7.53
N VAL A 745 1.58 5.62 7.36
CA VAL A 745 2.48 6.47 6.57
C VAL A 745 3.85 6.61 7.25
N VAL A 746 3.87 6.87 8.55
CA VAL A 746 5.12 7.08 9.30
C VAL A 746 5.95 5.80 9.33
N ILE A 747 5.32 4.66 9.62
CA ILE A 747 6.05 3.38 9.70
C ILE A 747 6.50 2.88 8.34
N SER A 748 5.69 3.06 7.29
CA SER A 748 6.14 2.76 5.92
C SER A 748 7.37 3.62 5.56
N SER A 749 7.35 4.91 5.89
CA SER A 749 8.46 5.82 5.60
C SER A 749 9.75 5.45 6.35
N ILE A 750 9.64 5.10 7.64
CA ILE A 750 10.79 4.65 8.44
C ILE A 750 11.37 3.34 7.90
N ASN A 751 10.52 2.36 7.58
CA ASN A 751 10.94 1.09 7.00
C ASN A 751 11.69 1.27 5.67
N ILE A 752 11.14 2.10 4.77
CA ILE A 752 11.77 2.44 3.49
C ILE A 752 13.12 3.12 3.74
N PHE A 753 13.17 4.11 4.63
CA PHE A 753 14.40 4.86 4.90
C PHE A 753 15.51 3.96 5.46
N ILE A 754 15.18 3.10 6.43
CA ILE A 754 16.12 2.14 7.02
C ILE A 754 16.63 1.19 5.93
N GLY A 755 15.74 0.59 5.14
CA GLY A 755 16.13 -0.36 4.08
C GLY A 755 17.00 0.27 2.99
N LEU A 756 16.63 1.46 2.49
CA LEU A 756 17.37 2.14 1.43
C LEU A 756 18.72 2.68 1.90
N MET A 757 18.75 3.42 3.02
CA MET A 757 19.97 4.09 3.44
C MET A 757 21.04 3.10 3.88
N THR A 758 20.65 2.03 4.58
CA THR A 758 21.62 1.01 5.04
C THR A 758 22.19 0.22 3.86
N THR A 759 21.35 -0.19 2.90
CA THR A 759 21.82 -0.98 1.75
C THR A 759 22.70 -0.15 0.82
N ILE A 760 22.24 1.05 0.42
CA ILE A 760 23.02 1.96 -0.43
C ILE A 760 24.36 2.27 0.23
N SER A 761 24.39 2.62 1.52
CA SER A 761 25.64 2.97 2.21
C SER A 761 26.65 1.81 2.22
N THR A 762 26.22 0.58 2.45
CA THR A 762 27.15 -0.57 2.47
C THR A 762 27.64 -0.94 1.07
N VAL A 763 26.78 -0.83 0.04
CA VAL A 763 27.17 -1.12 -1.34
C VAL A 763 28.09 -0.03 -1.90
N THR A 764 27.83 1.24 -1.59
CA THR A 764 28.71 2.33 -2.02
C THR A 764 30.08 2.25 -1.36
N LEU A 765 30.15 1.92 -0.07
CA LEU A 765 31.43 1.70 0.61
C LEU A 765 32.20 0.50 0.04
N GLU A 766 31.50 -0.57 -0.33
CA GLU A 766 32.11 -1.74 -0.97
C GLU A 766 32.66 -1.44 -2.38
N SER A 767 32.16 -0.40 -3.05
CA SER A 767 32.66 0.07 -4.34
C SER A 767 34.07 0.67 -4.24
N PHE A 768 34.48 1.17 -3.08
CA PHE A 768 35.81 1.75 -2.85
C PHE A 768 36.79 0.70 -2.31
N GLN A 769 37.16 -0.26 -3.16
CA GLN A 769 38.01 -1.39 -2.75
C GLN A 769 39.48 -1.00 -2.47
N ASP A 770 39.93 0.16 -2.96
CA ASP A 770 41.34 0.57 -2.90
C ASP A 770 41.75 1.19 -1.54
N GLU A 771 40.78 1.55 -0.69
CA GLU A 771 41.01 2.24 0.59
C GLU A 771 40.72 1.32 1.78
N PRO A 772 41.75 0.86 2.52
CA PRO A 772 41.57 -0.14 3.59
C PRO A 772 40.76 0.38 4.79
N ASP A 773 40.85 1.68 5.07
CA ASP A 773 40.11 2.32 6.18
C ASP A 773 38.59 2.29 5.93
N LEU A 774 38.17 2.52 4.68
CA LEU A 774 36.75 2.48 4.29
C LEU A 774 36.21 1.04 4.33
N GLN A 775 37.03 0.05 3.97
CA GLN A 775 36.65 -1.36 4.09
C GLN A 775 36.45 -1.78 5.56
N GLN A 776 37.32 -1.34 6.47
CA GLN A 776 37.15 -1.63 7.89
C GLN A 776 35.84 -1.04 8.44
N ILE A 777 35.48 0.17 8.01
CA ILE A 777 34.20 0.80 8.38
C ILE A 777 33.03 0.00 7.81
N ASN A 778 33.11 -0.45 6.55
CA ASN A 778 32.07 -1.27 5.93
C ASN A 778 31.86 -2.60 6.68
N ASP A 779 32.93 -3.27 7.08
CA ASP A 779 32.86 -4.52 7.84
C ASP A 779 32.17 -4.36 9.20
N ILE A 780 32.31 -3.19 9.84
CA ILE A 780 31.60 -2.85 11.07
C ILE A 780 30.14 -2.56 10.76
N LEU A 781 29.85 -1.71 9.77
CA LEU A 781 28.49 -1.33 9.41
C LEU A 781 27.64 -2.54 8.99
N THR A 782 28.21 -3.47 8.23
CA THR A 782 27.48 -4.67 7.78
C THR A 782 27.11 -5.61 8.94
N LYS A 783 27.85 -5.58 10.06
CA LYS A 783 27.51 -6.31 11.29
C LYS A 783 26.46 -5.57 12.13
N VAL A 784 26.58 -4.24 12.23
CA VAL A 784 25.66 -3.41 13.02
C VAL A 784 24.27 -3.34 12.36
N PHE A 785 24.21 -3.12 11.05
CA PHE A 785 22.95 -3.01 10.32
C PHE A 785 22.19 -4.33 10.20
N LEU A 786 22.83 -5.46 10.52
CA LEU A 786 22.21 -6.78 10.54
C LEU A 786 20.91 -6.78 11.36
N ILE A 787 20.88 -6.03 12.48
CA ILE A 787 19.74 -5.87 13.40
C ILE A 787 18.44 -5.39 12.74
N PHE A 788 18.55 -4.79 11.54
CA PHE A 788 17.42 -4.29 10.80
C PHE A 788 17.01 -5.31 9.72
N PRO A 789 15.81 -5.92 9.83
CA PRO A 789 15.35 -6.89 8.82
C PRO A 789 15.35 -6.35 7.39
N HIS A 790 15.03 -5.05 7.24
CA HIS A 790 15.02 -4.35 5.93
C HIS A 790 16.40 -4.30 5.29
N TYR A 791 17.47 -4.13 6.08
CA TYR A 791 18.84 -4.20 5.60
C TYR A 791 19.19 -5.62 5.14
N SER A 792 18.88 -6.61 5.98
CA SER A 792 19.17 -8.04 5.70
C SER A 792 18.51 -8.54 4.43
N LEU A 793 17.28 -8.10 4.13
CA LEU A 793 16.61 -8.38 2.85
C LEU A 793 17.37 -7.76 1.66
N GLY A 794 17.61 -6.45 1.71
CA GLY A 794 18.23 -5.75 0.59
C GLY A 794 19.66 -6.17 0.32
N ARG A 795 20.46 -6.34 1.38
CA ARG A 795 21.82 -6.85 1.30
C ARG A 795 21.84 -8.30 0.82
N GLY A 796 20.91 -9.13 1.28
CA GLY A 796 20.77 -10.52 0.82
C GLY A 796 20.43 -10.66 -0.66
N LEU A 797 19.55 -9.80 -1.21
CA LEU A 797 19.24 -9.78 -2.64
C LEU A 797 20.45 -9.34 -3.47
N PHE A 798 21.14 -8.30 -3.01
CA PHE A 798 22.36 -7.80 -3.66
C PHE A 798 23.47 -8.86 -3.68
N ASP A 799 23.77 -9.48 -2.53
CA ASP A 799 24.82 -10.50 -2.42
C ASP A 799 24.48 -11.76 -3.24
N LEU A 800 23.20 -12.14 -3.33
CA LEU A 800 22.74 -13.24 -4.18
C LEU A 800 23.03 -12.96 -5.66
N SER A 801 22.68 -11.75 -6.11
CA SER A 801 22.82 -11.35 -7.49
C SER A 801 24.29 -11.19 -7.91
N LYS A 802 25.07 -10.50 -7.07
CA LYS A 802 26.53 -10.37 -7.21
C LYS A 802 27.23 -11.74 -7.30
N THR A 803 26.85 -12.69 -6.43
CA THR A 803 27.43 -14.04 -6.44
C THR A 803 27.09 -14.78 -7.73
N ASN A 804 25.88 -14.63 -8.24
CA ASN A 804 25.50 -15.23 -9.51
C ASN A 804 26.30 -14.65 -10.68
N ALA A 805 26.45 -13.31 -10.74
CA ALA A 805 27.26 -12.65 -11.76
C ALA A 805 28.72 -13.14 -11.74
N ILE A 806 29.33 -13.23 -10.56
CA ILE A 806 30.69 -13.74 -10.38
C ILE A 806 30.79 -15.20 -10.85
N ASN A 807 29.82 -16.06 -10.50
CA ASN A 807 29.82 -17.46 -10.90
C ASN A 807 29.70 -17.63 -12.42
N VAL A 808 28.79 -16.90 -13.08
CA VAL A 808 28.60 -16.98 -14.54
C VAL A 808 29.88 -16.60 -15.29
N VAL A 809 30.51 -15.50 -14.88
CA VAL A 809 31.75 -15.02 -15.48
C VAL A 809 32.91 -15.97 -15.19
N SER A 810 33.09 -16.38 -13.94
CA SER A 810 34.24 -17.19 -13.52
C SER A 810 34.23 -18.57 -14.16
N VAL A 811 33.05 -19.17 -14.34
CA VAL A 811 32.90 -20.44 -15.08
C VAL A 811 33.29 -20.29 -16.56
N LYS A 812 33.11 -19.12 -17.16
CA LYS A 812 33.46 -18.87 -18.57
C LYS A 812 34.97 -18.68 -18.79
N TYR A 813 35.66 -18.05 -17.84
CA TYR A 813 37.04 -17.57 -18.05
C TYR A 813 38.11 -18.27 -17.19
N VAL A 814 37.74 -18.86 -16.05
CA VAL A 814 38.70 -19.50 -15.12
C VAL A 814 38.55 -21.02 -15.21
N ALA A 815 39.58 -21.68 -15.76
CA ALA A 815 39.66 -23.14 -15.74
C ALA A 815 39.69 -23.65 -14.28
N ASP A 816 38.92 -24.71 -14.00
CA ASP A 816 38.76 -25.35 -12.68
C ASP A 816 38.03 -24.54 -11.59
N TYR A 817 37.33 -23.44 -11.93
CA TYR A 817 36.50 -22.72 -10.98
C TYR A 817 35.25 -23.52 -10.56
N GLN A 818 35.04 -23.67 -9.26
CA GLN A 818 33.82 -24.27 -8.69
C GLN A 818 32.84 -23.17 -8.28
N PRO A 819 31.57 -23.21 -8.73
CA PRO A 819 30.61 -22.17 -8.42
C PRO A 819 30.31 -22.11 -6.91
N LEU A 820 30.31 -20.90 -6.36
CA LEU A 820 30.00 -20.63 -4.96
C LEU A 820 28.51 -20.90 -4.70
N SER A 821 28.19 -21.64 -3.64
CA SER A 821 26.80 -21.86 -3.24
C SER A 821 26.25 -20.61 -2.52
N PRO A 822 25.03 -20.12 -2.86
CA PRO A 822 24.45 -18.93 -2.22
C PRO A 822 24.27 -19.01 -0.70
N PHE A 823 24.13 -20.22 -0.16
CA PHE A 823 23.91 -20.49 1.27
C PHE A 823 25.15 -20.39 2.14
N GLN A 824 26.32 -20.03 1.57
CA GLN A 824 27.51 -19.81 2.39
C GLN A 824 27.27 -18.70 3.41
N PHE A 825 27.81 -18.89 4.61
CA PHE A 825 27.61 -17.97 5.73
C PHE A 825 28.06 -16.54 5.40
N ASN A 826 29.17 -16.39 4.69
CA ASN A 826 29.72 -15.08 4.33
C ASN A 826 28.97 -14.36 3.20
N ILE A 827 28.05 -15.04 2.50
CA ILE A 827 27.25 -14.48 1.40
C ILE A 827 25.85 -14.15 1.93
N VAL A 828 24.85 -14.99 1.67
CA VAL A 828 23.46 -14.76 2.11
C VAL A 828 23.18 -15.44 3.46
N GLY A 829 23.95 -16.46 3.84
CA GLY A 829 23.70 -17.27 5.03
C GLY A 829 23.63 -16.47 6.33
N ARG A 830 24.51 -15.47 6.52
CA ARG A 830 24.48 -14.57 7.68
C ARG A 830 23.16 -13.82 7.79
N ASN A 831 22.62 -13.32 6.68
CA ASN A 831 21.38 -12.55 6.65
C ASN A 831 20.17 -13.45 6.96
N LEU A 832 20.16 -14.70 6.47
CA LEU A 832 19.10 -15.67 6.78
C LEU A 832 19.05 -16.04 8.27
N VAL A 833 20.22 -16.31 8.87
CA VAL A 833 20.31 -16.63 10.30
C VAL A 833 19.88 -15.43 11.15
N ALA A 834 20.29 -14.21 10.77
CA ALA A 834 19.89 -12.99 11.45
C ALA A 834 18.37 -12.81 11.46
N LEU A 835 17.73 -12.89 10.29
CA LEU A 835 16.28 -12.74 10.17
C LEU A 835 15.51 -13.77 11.01
N PHE A 836 15.99 -15.01 11.06
CA PHE A 836 15.36 -16.05 11.88
C PHE A 836 15.46 -15.74 13.38
N VAL A 837 16.64 -15.34 13.86
CA VAL A 837 16.87 -14.99 15.27
C VAL A 837 16.07 -13.74 15.65
N GLU A 838 16.05 -12.72 14.78
CA GLU A 838 15.30 -11.48 14.95
C GLU A 838 13.81 -11.73 15.11
N GLY A 839 13.21 -12.59 14.28
CA GLY A 839 11.78 -12.90 14.39
C GLY A 839 11.42 -13.49 15.76
N ILE A 840 12.26 -14.37 16.31
CA ILE A 840 12.04 -14.94 17.65
C ILE A 840 12.20 -13.86 18.73
N VAL A 841 13.27 -13.06 18.65
CA VAL A 841 13.57 -12.00 19.63
C VAL A 841 12.47 -10.92 19.64
N PHE A 842 12.03 -10.45 18.47
CA PHE A 842 10.98 -9.44 18.36
C PHE A 842 9.61 -9.97 18.81
N PHE A 843 9.31 -11.25 18.57
CA PHE A 843 8.08 -11.86 19.08
C PHE A 843 8.07 -11.96 20.61
N ILE A 844 9.19 -12.37 21.22
CA ILE A 844 9.35 -12.36 22.69
C ILE A 844 9.24 -10.94 23.23
N PHE A 845 9.87 -9.96 22.57
CA PHE A 845 9.79 -8.56 22.94
C PHE A 845 8.35 -8.04 22.92
N ALA A 846 7.56 -8.36 21.88
CA ALA A 846 6.15 -8.00 21.81
C ALA A 846 5.33 -8.57 22.98
N ILE A 847 5.62 -9.81 23.40
CA ILE A 847 5.01 -10.42 24.58
C ILE A 847 5.42 -9.69 25.87
N LEU A 848 6.70 -9.36 26.03
CA LEU A 848 7.20 -8.64 27.22
C LEU A 848 6.59 -7.24 27.35
N VAL A 849 6.42 -6.53 26.23
CA VAL A 849 5.72 -5.24 26.20
C VAL A 849 4.26 -5.39 26.64
N GLN A 850 3.58 -6.46 26.22
CA GLN A 850 2.20 -6.75 26.62
C GLN A 850 2.05 -6.99 28.13
N TYR A 851 3.02 -7.66 28.77
CA TYR A 851 3.03 -7.88 30.22
C TYR A 851 3.65 -6.71 31.01
N ARG A 852 3.90 -5.56 30.36
CA ARG A 852 4.50 -4.36 30.97
C ARG A 852 5.81 -4.64 31.71
N PHE A 853 6.64 -5.57 31.22
CA PHE A 853 7.90 -5.90 31.88
C PHE A 853 8.93 -4.75 31.84
N PHE A 854 8.95 -3.97 30.76
CA PHE A 854 9.90 -2.86 30.55
C PHE A 854 9.38 -1.48 30.96
N ILE A 855 8.06 -1.36 31.15
CA ILE A 855 7.48 -0.19 31.80
C ILE A 855 7.34 -0.64 33.24
N PRO A 856 8.31 -0.37 34.14
CA PRO A 856 8.00 -0.55 35.55
C PRO A 856 6.69 0.20 35.77
N ASP A 857 5.71 -0.45 36.39
CA ASP A 857 4.73 0.31 37.14
C ASP A 857 5.61 1.27 37.94
N ARG A 858 5.59 2.56 37.57
CA ARG A 858 6.16 3.58 38.43
C ARG A 858 5.49 3.29 39.75
N GLY A 859 6.28 2.78 40.69
CA GLY A 859 5.81 2.21 41.93
C GLY A 859 4.89 3.19 42.60
N CYS A 860 3.61 3.02 42.33
CA CYS A 860 2.55 3.22 43.27
C CYS A 860 2.06 1.80 43.53
N VAL A 861 2.92 1.02 44.20
CA VAL A 861 2.40 0.22 45.32
C VAL A 861 1.91 1.28 46.31
N ARG A 862 0.72 1.82 46.00
CA ARG A 862 -0.06 2.54 46.96
C ARG A 862 -0.42 1.46 47.94
N THR A 863 0.03 1.62 49.18
CA THR A 863 -0.68 0.95 50.27
C THR A 863 -2.17 1.31 50.11
N PRO A 864 -3.12 0.47 50.57
CA PRO A 864 -4.56 0.78 50.43
C PRO A 864 -4.91 2.21 50.88
N ASN A 865 -4.10 2.80 51.76
CA ASN A 865 -4.23 4.16 52.26
C ASN A 865 -3.72 5.27 51.31
N ASP A 866 -2.88 4.98 50.32
CA ASP A 866 -2.32 5.98 49.39
C ASP A 866 -3.17 6.16 48.10
N LEU A 867 -4.25 5.38 47.96
CA LEU A 867 -5.25 5.49 46.87
C LEU A 867 -6.28 6.60 47.10
N ILE A 868 -6.23 7.26 48.25
CA ILE A 868 -6.96 8.50 48.53
C ILE A 868 -6.26 9.60 47.74
N SER A 869 -6.74 9.86 46.52
CA SER A 869 -6.10 10.83 45.65
C SER A 869 -6.25 12.24 46.24
N SER A 870 -5.17 13.02 46.24
CA SER A 870 -5.18 14.45 46.58
C SER A 870 -5.99 15.32 45.61
N ASN A 871 -6.63 14.69 44.61
CA ASN A 871 -7.47 15.27 43.56
C ASN A 871 -8.76 14.46 43.40
N GLU A 872 -9.31 13.93 44.49
CA GLU A 872 -10.69 13.43 44.48
C GLU A 872 -11.62 14.63 44.51
N ASP A 873 -12.64 14.63 43.64
CA ASP A 873 -13.68 15.65 43.69
C ASP A 873 -14.35 15.57 45.09
N GLU A 874 -14.63 16.73 45.67
CA GLU A 874 -15.06 16.86 47.08
C GLU A 874 -16.32 16.04 47.38
N ASP A 875 -17.20 15.88 46.39
CA ASP A 875 -18.39 15.03 46.45
C ASP A 875 -18.07 13.53 46.54
N VAL A 876 -17.06 13.06 45.81
CA VAL A 876 -16.58 11.67 45.87
C VAL A 876 -15.92 11.37 47.22
N ALA A 877 -15.18 12.33 47.78
CA ALA A 877 -14.56 12.19 49.10
C ALA A 877 -15.62 12.12 50.22
N VAL A 878 -16.64 12.98 50.17
CA VAL A 878 -17.75 13.01 51.14
C VAL A 878 -18.59 11.72 51.05
N GLU A 879 -18.90 11.24 49.84
CA GLU A 879 -19.67 10.00 49.68
C GLU A 879 -18.87 8.77 50.15
N ARG A 880 -17.55 8.77 49.92
CA ARG A 880 -16.66 7.75 50.49
C ARG A 880 -16.72 7.78 52.02
N GLU A 881 -16.53 8.93 52.65
CA GLU A 881 -16.59 9.06 54.10
C GLU A 881 -17.94 8.58 54.65
N ARG A 882 -19.05 8.95 53.99
CA ARG A 882 -20.40 8.47 54.33
C ARG A 882 -20.51 6.95 54.26
N ILE A 883 -19.97 6.31 53.21
CA ILE A 883 -19.97 4.85 53.07
C ILE A 883 -19.12 4.18 54.15
N TYR A 884 -18.04 4.81 54.63
CA TYR A 884 -17.17 4.24 55.68
C TYR A 884 -17.64 4.53 57.11
N SER A 885 -18.29 5.66 57.37
CA SER A 885 -18.55 6.13 58.73
C SER A 885 -19.82 5.56 59.38
N ASP A 886 -20.83 5.14 58.60
CA ASP A 886 -22.15 4.79 59.18
C ASP A 886 -22.76 3.49 58.59
N PRO A 887 -22.47 2.33 59.20
CA PRO A 887 -23.05 1.03 58.82
C PRO A 887 -24.55 0.89 59.14
N SER A 888 -25.11 1.77 59.97
CA SER A 888 -26.47 1.66 60.53
C SER A 888 -27.53 2.48 59.80
N ASN A 889 -27.12 3.47 59.00
CA ASN A 889 -28.03 4.42 58.35
C ASN A 889 -28.29 4.09 56.86
N THR A 890 -27.99 2.84 56.46
CA THR A 890 -27.95 2.37 55.06
C THR A 890 -29.03 1.33 54.72
N SER A 891 -30.16 1.35 55.43
CA SER A 891 -31.30 0.44 55.21
C SER A 891 -32.06 0.68 53.88
N GLY A 892 -31.52 1.48 52.95
CA GLY A 892 -32.12 1.80 51.65
C GLY A 892 -31.20 1.60 50.45
N ASP A 893 -29.95 1.15 50.64
CA ASP A 893 -29.01 0.95 49.54
C ASP A 893 -29.17 -0.46 48.95
N VAL A 894 -29.50 -0.55 47.66
CA VAL A 894 -29.74 -1.83 46.94
C VAL A 894 -28.44 -2.64 46.75
N LEU A 895 -27.28 -1.98 46.66
CA LEU A 895 -25.99 -2.63 46.50
C LEU A 895 -24.88 -1.75 47.11
N ARG A 896 -24.07 -2.32 48.01
CA ARG A 896 -22.92 -1.65 48.62
C ARG A 896 -21.63 -2.26 48.09
N MET A 897 -20.87 -1.50 47.29
CA MET A 897 -19.54 -1.91 46.83
C MET A 897 -18.48 -1.12 47.60
N ILE A 898 -17.81 -1.80 48.51
CA ILE A 898 -16.72 -1.27 49.34
C ILE A 898 -15.46 -1.95 48.87
N ASP A 899 -14.35 -1.21 48.77
CA ASP A 899 -13.04 -1.78 48.45
C ASP A 899 -13.06 -2.69 47.22
N LEU A 900 -13.68 -2.24 46.12
CA LEU A 900 -13.33 -2.75 44.81
C LEU A 900 -11.88 -2.34 44.53
N VAL A 901 -10.97 -3.13 45.06
CA VAL A 901 -9.54 -2.98 44.80
C VAL A 901 -9.33 -3.37 43.35
N LYS A 902 -8.77 -2.42 42.61
CA LYS A 902 -8.53 -2.52 41.18
C LYS A 902 -7.48 -3.57 40.84
#